data_AF-A0A1S0UH92-F1
#
_entry.id   AF-A0A1S0UH92-F1
#
_cell.length_a   1.000
_cell.length_b   1.000
_cell.length_c   1.000
_cell.angle_alpha   90.00
_cell.angle_beta   90.00
_cell.angle_gamma   90.00
#
_symmetry.space_group_name_H-M   'P 1'
#
loop_
_entity.id
_entity.type
_entity.pdbx_description
1 polymer ?
#
loop_
_entity_poly.entity_id
_entity_poly.type
_entity_poly.pdbx_seq_one_letter_code
_entity_poly.pdbx_strand_id
1 'polypeptide(L)'
;MQTRSKTKAEKERRAAQFLCGIVEGFYGRPWTADQRRDLFARMKRLGMNTYIYAPKDDLKHRAEWRQLYSSDEVELLQSLIQTARMENVTFVYALSPGIDIIYSSDKEIKALHDKSEQVRCLGCDAFALLFDDIDMALNDADKKQFSSIVMAQLTVANALYEFLKCPHFFFCPTEYCESRANPSLEESGYLLTLGKKLVPDIHILWTGPRVVSREITIDHIRRVAAVLQRKPVVWDNLHANDYDPKRVFLGPFAGRPVRLKEEIAGILLNPNCRYEANFLPFYTLAEWNSCHADADVLEEAESDAILEAGDVVPVATHIVENASPKRLYHPLKALDEGIKKWIEYFNAESSTNSHPSVSVEVAEVDELNELKPSTSCVSLVTRELNGPDSRDNQTAIVYFSAENNSVVQTVNSMCSEYSEPMDLVSVTKEDTKPSLETSYQSKGNIQEMLEVSSDISMDSSVHSDSEANVTGVDQVAIFVDMFYLPFEHGRRGIQMLQEFSWLHENSYVMRRSNGQDIDDQKVQEFVSDEWKRRCEDFVKLLRDVTRLYQHITQLPNRSVVQELFQYVYDAQGMASILEALVLWMADGHLNVAPIDCDCFWRVGIPDVEPWTLSGGFLADLQKLLYSSANLADLFLLKTVLPLSLNCYTVRPYADEDMNNFRYMWKIENEYASNVGILEEIKDERFFDKYIGAYTGFATPRTCFVAVENDAIGSPRQVIAMICAALDAKHFAEKVRSQYIPKMHSKYKVYAEAEKGHSVSHSEEIERQILVVSLPSCWKIG
;
A
#
# COMPACT_ATOMS: atom_id res chain seq x y z
N MET A 1 -4.74 -45.63 -33.96
CA MET A 1 -5.39 -45.93 -32.66
C MET A 1 -4.50 -45.62 -31.45
N GLN A 2 -3.20 -45.95 -31.46
CA GLN A 2 -2.28 -45.65 -30.34
C GLN A 2 -2.08 -44.14 -30.02
N THR A 3 -2.01 -43.25 -31.02
CA THR A 3 -1.90 -41.78 -30.81
C THR A 3 -3.18 -41.16 -30.23
N ARG A 4 -4.35 -41.69 -30.60
CA ARG A 4 -5.68 -41.26 -30.10
C ARG A 4 -5.94 -41.75 -28.66
N SER A 5 -5.36 -42.89 -28.29
CA SER A 5 -5.41 -43.46 -26.94
C SER A 5 -4.46 -42.74 -25.97
N LYS A 6 -3.24 -42.37 -26.42
CA LYS A 6 -2.31 -41.55 -25.63
C LYS A 6 -2.86 -40.16 -25.31
N THR A 7 -3.45 -39.47 -26.30
CA THR A 7 -4.07 -38.14 -26.09
C THR A 7 -5.30 -38.17 -25.18
N LYS A 8 -6.08 -39.26 -25.18
CA LYS A 8 -7.20 -39.44 -24.26
C LYS A 8 -6.72 -39.66 -22.82
N ALA A 9 -5.75 -40.56 -22.61
CA ALA A 9 -5.17 -40.82 -21.29
C ALA A 9 -4.44 -39.59 -20.71
N GLU A 10 -3.79 -38.79 -21.56
CA GLU A 10 -3.10 -37.56 -21.15
C GLU A 10 -4.08 -36.43 -20.80
N LYS A 11 -5.23 -36.35 -21.50
CA LYS A 11 -6.36 -35.48 -21.12
C LYS A 11 -7.01 -35.91 -19.80
N GLU A 12 -7.24 -37.21 -19.61
CA GLU A 12 -7.77 -37.76 -18.36
C GLU A 12 -6.79 -37.54 -17.19
N ARG A 13 -5.47 -37.62 -17.43
CA ARG A 13 -4.45 -37.34 -16.42
C ARG A 13 -4.34 -35.86 -16.05
N ARG A 14 -4.53 -34.95 -17.02
CA ARG A 14 -4.60 -33.50 -16.77
C ARG A 14 -5.88 -33.14 -16.01
N ALA A 15 -7.01 -33.77 -16.34
CA ALA A 15 -8.28 -33.56 -15.63
C ALA A 15 -8.24 -34.03 -14.16
N ALA A 16 -7.39 -34.99 -13.82
CA ALA A 16 -7.22 -35.52 -12.46
C ALA A 16 -6.15 -34.79 -11.62
N GLN A 17 -5.46 -33.80 -12.19
CA GLN A 17 -4.42 -33.05 -11.49
C GLN A 17 -5.03 -31.95 -10.61
N PHE A 18 -4.48 -31.77 -9.40
CA PHE A 18 -4.84 -30.65 -8.53
C PHE A 18 -4.64 -29.32 -9.26
N LEU A 19 -5.67 -28.49 -9.31
CA LEU A 19 -5.62 -27.20 -10.01
C LEU A 19 -4.95 -26.18 -9.09
N CYS A 20 -3.82 -25.63 -9.49
CA CYS A 20 -3.13 -24.58 -8.74
C CYS A 20 -2.69 -23.49 -9.70
N GLY A 21 -2.98 -22.23 -9.38
CA GLY A 21 -2.54 -21.12 -10.20
C GLY A 21 -3.27 -19.83 -9.89
N ILE A 22 -3.57 -19.05 -10.94
CA ILE A 22 -3.92 -17.64 -10.82
C ILE A 22 -5.26 -17.38 -11.51
N VAL A 23 -6.10 -16.57 -10.90
CA VAL A 23 -7.26 -15.96 -11.55
C VAL A 23 -7.00 -14.46 -11.65
N GLU A 24 -7.00 -13.92 -12.87
CA GLU A 24 -7.00 -12.47 -13.09
C GLU A 24 -8.46 -12.03 -12.96
N GLY A 25 -8.94 -11.86 -11.72
CA GLY A 25 -10.37 -11.71 -11.41
C GLY A 25 -10.75 -10.41 -10.68
N PHE A 26 -9.80 -9.49 -10.56
CA PHE A 26 -9.91 -8.22 -9.86
C PHE A 26 -10.54 -7.12 -10.72
N TYR A 27 -11.02 -6.06 -10.05
CA TYR A 27 -11.43 -4.80 -10.66
C TYR A 27 -10.24 -3.87 -10.92
N GLY A 28 -10.41 -2.93 -11.86
CA GLY A 28 -9.35 -2.04 -12.32
C GLY A 28 -8.66 -2.51 -13.60
N ARG A 29 -7.61 -1.79 -14.00
CA ARG A 29 -6.87 -2.03 -15.24
C ARG A 29 -6.40 -3.50 -15.34
N PRO A 30 -6.84 -4.26 -16.36
CA PRO A 30 -6.36 -5.62 -16.60
C PRO A 30 -4.85 -5.68 -16.87
N TRP A 31 -4.25 -6.86 -16.68
CA TRP A 31 -2.85 -7.07 -17.05
C TRP A 31 -2.65 -7.00 -18.56
N THR A 32 -1.48 -6.53 -18.98
CA THR A 32 -1.13 -6.49 -20.40
C THR A 32 -0.86 -7.90 -20.93
N ALA A 33 -0.86 -8.04 -22.26
CA ALA A 33 -0.50 -9.31 -22.89
C ALA A 33 0.93 -9.75 -22.55
N ASP A 34 1.88 -8.82 -22.42
CA ASP A 34 3.25 -9.14 -22.01
C ASP A 34 3.32 -9.64 -20.56
N GLN A 35 2.60 -8.99 -19.64
CA GLN A 35 2.49 -9.44 -18.25
C GLN A 35 1.89 -10.86 -18.18
N ARG A 36 0.84 -11.15 -18.97
CA ARG A 36 0.25 -12.49 -19.05
C ARG A 36 1.22 -13.53 -19.62
N ARG A 37 2.05 -13.17 -20.61
CA ARG A 37 3.09 -14.07 -21.16
C ARG A 37 4.17 -14.37 -20.11
N ASP A 38 4.67 -13.36 -19.40
CA ASP A 38 5.62 -13.57 -18.29
C ASP A 38 4.98 -14.44 -17.20
N LEU A 39 3.70 -14.20 -16.89
CA LEU A 39 2.96 -14.97 -15.91
C LEU A 39 2.93 -16.45 -16.25
N PHE A 40 2.63 -16.82 -17.49
CA PHE A 40 2.60 -18.23 -17.90
C PHE A 40 3.96 -18.90 -17.74
N ALA A 41 5.04 -18.22 -18.12
CA ALA A 41 6.40 -18.72 -17.93
C ALA A 41 6.77 -18.84 -16.43
N ARG A 42 6.34 -17.87 -15.61
CA ARG A 42 6.53 -17.89 -14.15
C ARG A 42 5.74 -19.01 -13.50
N MET A 43 4.48 -19.19 -13.85
CA MET A 43 3.61 -20.27 -13.36
C MET A 43 4.23 -21.65 -13.62
N LYS A 44 4.74 -21.90 -14.82
CA LYS A 44 5.44 -23.15 -15.14
C LYS A 44 6.66 -23.38 -14.25
N ARG A 45 7.52 -22.34 -14.08
CA ARG A 45 8.70 -22.42 -13.20
C ARG A 45 8.31 -22.70 -11.74
N LEU A 46 7.18 -22.15 -11.30
CA LEU A 46 6.63 -22.30 -9.97
C LEU A 46 5.74 -23.54 -9.79
N GLY A 47 5.60 -24.39 -10.81
CA GLY A 47 4.79 -25.61 -10.72
C GLY A 47 3.27 -25.38 -10.62
N MET A 48 2.80 -24.22 -11.07
CA MET A 48 1.38 -23.91 -11.25
C MET A 48 0.92 -24.32 -12.66
N ASN A 49 -0.38 -24.57 -12.82
CA ASN A 49 -0.93 -25.20 -14.02
C ASN A 49 -2.24 -24.59 -14.56
N THR A 50 -2.87 -23.65 -13.86
CA THR A 50 -4.19 -23.14 -14.26
C THR A 50 -4.26 -21.61 -14.18
N TYR A 51 -4.67 -20.98 -15.28
CA TYR A 51 -4.92 -19.54 -15.34
C TYR A 51 -6.36 -19.27 -15.78
N ILE A 52 -7.12 -18.51 -14.98
CA ILE A 52 -8.46 -18.04 -15.36
C ILE A 52 -8.39 -16.59 -15.83
N TYR A 53 -8.81 -16.37 -17.08
CA TYR A 53 -9.03 -15.05 -17.65
C TYR A 53 -10.41 -14.53 -17.21
N ALA A 54 -10.46 -13.69 -16.18
CA ALA A 54 -11.70 -13.08 -15.67
C ALA A 54 -11.60 -11.57 -15.31
N PRO A 55 -10.83 -10.74 -16.04
CA PRO A 55 -10.63 -9.35 -15.64
C PRO A 55 -11.95 -8.58 -15.70
N LYS A 56 -12.39 -8.02 -14.57
CA LYS A 56 -13.75 -7.46 -14.43
C LYS A 56 -14.01 -6.26 -15.34
N ASP A 57 -12.97 -5.47 -15.62
CA ASP A 57 -13.04 -4.25 -16.44
C ASP A 57 -12.73 -4.49 -17.93
N ASP A 58 -12.50 -5.75 -18.36
CA ASP A 58 -12.58 -6.07 -19.78
C ASP A 58 -14.05 -6.05 -20.21
N LEU A 59 -14.40 -5.06 -21.03
CA LEU A 59 -15.75 -4.85 -21.56
C LEU A 59 -16.31 -6.15 -22.15
N LYS A 60 -15.56 -6.88 -22.97
CA LYS A 60 -16.07 -8.08 -23.67
C LYS A 60 -16.09 -9.35 -22.81
N HIS A 61 -15.54 -9.27 -21.60
CA HIS A 61 -15.68 -10.31 -20.57
C HIS A 61 -16.98 -10.15 -19.78
N ARG A 62 -17.35 -8.92 -19.42
CA ARG A 62 -18.47 -8.61 -18.50
C ARG A 62 -19.54 -7.69 -19.09
N ALA A 63 -19.25 -6.39 -19.28
CA ALA A 63 -20.27 -5.39 -19.64
C ALA A 63 -20.89 -5.60 -21.04
N GLU A 64 -20.07 -5.97 -22.01
CA GLU A 64 -20.42 -6.19 -23.43
C GLU A 64 -20.20 -7.66 -23.81
N TRP A 65 -20.48 -8.59 -22.90
CA TRP A 65 -20.16 -10.03 -23.03
C TRP A 65 -20.70 -10.68 -24.33
N ARG A 66 -21.80 -10.14 -24.87
CA ARG A 66 -22.43 -10.58 -26.14
C ARG A 66 -21.60 -10.27 -27.38
N GLN A 67 -20.77 -9.22 -27.34
CA GLN A 67 -20.00 -8.80 -28.49
C GLN A 67 -18.86 -9.78 -28.76
N LEU A 68 -18.70 -10.18 -30.03
CA LEU A 68 -17.58 -10.99 -30.46
C LEU A 68 -16.27 -10.18 -30.45
N TYR A 69 -15.16 -10.89 -30.32
CA TYR A 69 -13.85 -10.28 -30.47
C TYR A 69 -13.62 -9.84 -31.93
N SER A 70 -13.00 -8.67 -32.11
CA SER A 70 -12.52 -8.16 -33.40
C SER A 70 -11.35 -9.00 -33.91
N SER A 71 -10.94 -8.82 -35.16
CA SER A 71 -9.79 -9.54 -35.73
C SER A 71 -8.52 -9.33 -34.90
N ASP A 72 -8.23 -8.09 -34.49
CA ASP A 72 -7.02 -7.75 -33.72
C ASP A 72 -7.06 -8.39 -32.31
N GLU A 73 -8.21 -8.36 -31.64
CA GLU A 73 -8.40 -9.02 -30.35
C GLU A 73 -8.32 -10.54 -30.45
N VAL A 74 -8.84 -11.11 -31.54
CA VAL A 74 -8.74 -12.55 -31.84
C VAL A 74 -7.28 -12.97 -31.99
N GLU A 75 -6.47 -12.23 -32.74
CA GLU A 75 -5.03 -12.52 -32.91
C GLU A 75 -4.30 -12.47 -31.57
N LEU A 76 -4.59 -11.44 -30.76
CA LEU A 76 -4.00 -11.29 -29.42
C LEU A 76 -4.39 -12.45 -28.50
N LEU A 77 -5.68 -12.79 -28.42
CA LEU A 77 -6.18 -13.84 -27.55
C LEU A 77 -5.69 -15.23 -27.99
N GLN A 78 -5.65 -15.49 -29.30
CA GLN A 78 -5.08 -16.71 -29.85
C GLN A 78 -3.60 -16.87 -29.47
N SER A 79 -2.82 -15.79 -29.58
CA SER A 79 -1.42 -15.75 -29.17
C SER A 79 -1.24 -16.07 -27.68
N LEU A 80 -2.10 -15.52 -26.81
CA LEU A 80 -2.09 -15.81 -25.37
C LEU A 80 -2.43 -17.27 -25.07
N ILE A 81 -3.49 -17.81 -25.68
CA ILE A 81 -3.89 -19.22 -25.52
C ILE A 81 -2.76 -20.16 -25.96
N GLN A 82 -2.11 -19.86 -27.08
CA GLN A 82 -0.99 -20.65 -27.58
C GLN A 82 0.20 -20.58 -26.61
N THR A 83 0.51 -19.40 -26.07
CA THR A 83 1.59 -19.23 -25.09
C THR A 83 1.33 -20.01 -23.81
N ALA A 84 0.13 -19.91 -23.24
CA ALA A 84 -0.25 -20.70 -22.07
C ALA A 84 -0.07 -22.20 -22.32
N ARG A 85 -0.51 -22.70 -23.50
CA ARG A 85 -0.33 -24.11 -23.88
C ARG A 85 1.15 -24.51 -23.98
N MET A 86 2.02 -23.67 -24.54
CA MET A 86 3.47 -23.93 -24.63
C MET A 86 4.12 -24.01 -23.24
N GLU A 87 3.62 -23.22 -22.29
CA GLU A 87 4.08 -23.23 -20.91
C GLU A 87 3.38 -24.28 -20.01
N ASN A 88 2.57 -25.17 -20.60
CA ASN A 88 1.78 -26.18 -19.86
C ASN A 88 0.81 -25.58 -18.83
N VAL A 89 0.30 -24.37 -19.09
CA VAL A 89 -0.76 -23.73 -18.32
C VAL A 89 -2.10 -23.93 -19.03
N THR A 90 -3.09 -24.44 -18.32
CA THR A 90 -4.49 -24.51 -18.77
C THR A 90 -5.06 -23.10 -18.75
N PHE A 91 -5.31 -22.54 -19.94
CA PHE A 91 -5.99 -21.27 -20.10
C PHE A 91 -7.51 -21.50 -20.01
N VAL A 92 -8.15 -20.89 -19.03
CA VAL A 92 -9.60 -20.95 -18.82
C VAL A 92 -10.19 -19.60 -19.21
N TYR A 93 -11.07 -19.60 -20.20
CA TYR A 93 -11.78 -18.39 -20.61
C TYR A 93 -13.08 -18.22 -19.81
N ALA A 94 -13.20 -17.14 -19.04
CA ALA A 94 -14.41 -16.85 -18.29
C ALA A 94 -15.32 -15.82 -18.99
N LEU A 95 -16.63 -15.93 -18.75
CA LEU A 95 -17.63 -14.93 -19.09
C LEU A 95 -18.47 -14.59 -17.86
N SER A 96 -18.81 -13.31 -17.72
CA SER A 96 -19.59 -12.78 -16.59
C SER A 96 -20.90 -12.13 -17.08
N PRO A 97 -21.88 -12.91 -17.58
CA PRO A 97 -23.08 -12.36 -18.22
C PRO A 97 -24.15 -11.89 -17.22
N GLY A 98 -23.95 -12.10 -15.91
CA GLY A 98 -25.00 -12.01 -14.90
C GLY A 98 -25.64 -10.63 -14.69
N ILE A 99 -25.01 -9.54 -15.13
CA ILE A 99 -25.52 -8.17 -14.92
C ILE A 99 -26.83 -7.94 -15.68
N ASP A 100 -26.92 -8.39 -16.93
CA ASP A 100 -28.02 -8.00 -17.84
C ASP A 100 -28.57 -9.15 -18.68
N ILE A 101 -28.17 -10.40 -18.42
CA ILE A 101 -28.69 -11.56 -19.13
C ILE A 101 -30.18 -11.76 -18.87
N ILE A 102 -30.91 -12.09 -19.94
CA ILE A 102 -32.29 -12.61 -19.86
C ILE A 102 -32.21 -14.12 -20.05
N TYR A 103 -32.21 -14.88 -18.96
CA TYR A 103 -31.92 -16.32 -18.96
C TYR A 103 -32.88 -17.14 -19.84
N SER A 104 -34.13 -16.67 -20.01
CA SER A 104 -35.19 -17.30 -20.79
C SER A 104 -35.07 -17.06 -22.30
N SER A 105 -34.16 -16.17 -22.73
CA SER A 105 -34.08 -15.74 -24.12
C SER A 105 -33.13 -16.61 -24.92
N ASP A 106 -33.65 -17.26 -25.98
CA ASP A 106 -32.83 -18.05 -26.92
C ASP A 106 -31.74 -17.20 -27.60
N LYS A 107 -31.95 -15.88 -27.73
CA LYS A 107 -30.94 -14.97 -28.29
C LYS A 107 -29.71 -14.86 -27.37
N GLU A 108 -29.92 -14.88 -26.06
CA GLU A 108 -28.85 -14.81 -25.07
C GLU A 108 -28.04 -16.11 -25.03
N ILE A 109 -28.74 -17.25 -25.08
CA ILE A 109 -28.10 -18.57 -25.20
C ILE A 109 -27.27 -18.64 -26.48
N LYS A 110 -27.81 -18.16 -27.60
CA LYS A 110 -27.07 -18.09 -28.86
C LYS A 110 -25.83 -17.20 -28.76
N ALA A 111 -25.92 -16.04 -28.13
CA ALA A 111 -24.78 -15.15 -27.94
C ALA A 111 -23.67 -15.81 -27.09
N LEU A 112 -24.03 -16.51 -26.01
CA LEU A 112 -23.08 -17.29 -25.21
C LEU A 112 -22.41 -18.40 -26.04
N HIS A 113 -23.18 -19.12 -26.84
CA HIS A 113 -22.66 -20.17 -27.73
C HIS A 113 -21.71 -19.57 -28.77
N ASP A 114 -22.12 -18.53 -29.50
CA ASP A 114 -21.31 -17.89 -30.54
C ASP A 114 -19.99 -17.35 -29.98
N LYS A 115 -20.04 -16.67 -28.82
CA LYS A 115 -18.84 -16.11 -28.17
C LYS A 115 -17.90 -17.21 -27.67
N SER A 116 -18.44 -18.23 -27.01
CA SER A 116 -17.64 -19.36 -26.51
C SER A 116 -17.06 -20.18 -27.67
N GLU A 117 -17.81 -20.34 -28.76
CA GLU A 117 -17.36 -21.02 -29.98
C GLU A 117 -16.22 -20.26 -30.67
N GLN A 118 -16.31 -18.92 -30.73
CA GLN A 118 -15.22 -18.09 -31.24
C GLN A 118 -13.92 -18.38 -30.49
N VAL A 119 -13.96 -18.34 -29.16
CA VAL A 119 -12.78 -18.58 -28.31
C VAL A 119 -12.32 -20.05 -28.36
N ARG A 120 -13.25 -21.01 -28.47
CA ARG A 120 -12.92 -22.43 -28.70
C ARG A 120 -12.15 -22.64 -30.00
N CYS A 121 -12.56 -21.96 -31.08
CA CYS A 121 -11.88 -21.99 -32.38
C CYS A 121 -10.44 -21.42 -32.30
N LEU A 122 -10.13 -20.56 -31.33
CA LEU A 122 -8.76 -20.07 -31.09
C LEU A 122 -7.86 -21.10 -30.41
N GLY A 123 -8.44 -22.21 -29.93
CA GLY A 123 -7.72 -23.33 -29.33
C GLY A 123 -7.92 -23.47 -27.82
N CYS A 124 -8.79 -22.66 -27.21
CA CYS A 124 -9.18 -22.76 -25.80
C CYS A 124 -10.07 -23.99 -25.56
N ASP A 125 -9.77 -24.77 -24.52
CA ASP A 125 -10.49 -25.98 -24.15
C ASP A 125 -10.94 -26.00 -22.69
N ALA A 126 -10.89 -24.87 -21.98
CA ALA A 126 -11.46 -24.72 -20.65
C ALA A 126 -12.24 -23.40 -20.54
N PHE A 127 -13.38 -23.43 -19.85
CA PHE A 127 -14.34 -22.31 -19.82
C PHE A 127 -14.89 -22.07 -18.42
N ALA A 128 -15.36 -20.86 -18.15
CA ALA A 128 -16.05 -20.53 -16.91
C ALA A 128 -17.25 -19.61 -17.14
N LEU A 129 -18.31 -19.79 -16.34
CA LEU A 129 -19.39 -18.82 -16.21
C LEU A 129 -19.40 -18.26 -14.79
N LEU A 130 -19.36 -16.94 -14.67
CA LEU A 130 -19.28 -16.25 -13.40
C LEU A 130 -20.57 -15.45 -13.14
N PHE A 131 -21.17 -15.70 -11.99
CA PHE A 131 -22.37 -15.02 -11.51
C PHE A 131 -22.12 -14.35 -10.14
N ASP A 132 -20.88 -13.91 -9.89
CA ASP A 132 -20.47 -13.13 -8.73
C ASP A 132 -20.89 -11.65 -8.85
N ASP A 133 -21.17 -11.03 -7.71
CA ASP A 133 -21.49 -9.60 -7.58
C ASP A 133 -22.62 -9.13 -8.52
N ILE A 134 -23.74 -9.87 -8.49
CA ILE A 134 -24.99 -9.54 -9.18
C ILE A 134 -26.18 -9.58 -8.20
N ASP A 135 -27.30 -8.99 -8.61
CA ASP A 135 -28.56 -9.07 -7.86
C ASP A 135 -29.13 -10.50 -7.91
N MET A 136 -29.75 -10.93 -6.81
CA MET A 136 -30.47 -12.19 -6.68
C MET A 136 -31.87 -12.14 -7.33
N ALA A 137 -32.33 -10.97 -7.73
CA ALA A 137 -33.62 -10.77 -8.38
C ALA A 137 -33.61 -11.18 -9.86
N LEU A 138 -34.60 -11.99 -10.26
CA LEU A 138 -34.88 -12.24 -11.67
C LEU A 138 -35.58 -11.04 -12.31
N ASN A 139 -35.34 -10.81 -13.60
CA ASN A 139 -36.17 -9.89 -14.38
C ASN A 139 -37.58 -10.48 -14.64
N ASP A 140 -38.50 -9.65 -15.13
CA ASP A 140 -39.91 -10.04 -15.29
C ASP A 140 -40.17 -11.07 -16.39
N ALA A 141 -39.28 -11.22 -17.36
CA ALA A 141 -39.36 -12.29 -18.34
C ALA A 141 -38.98 -13.63 -17.69
N ASP A 142 -37.87 -13.65 -16.95
CA ASP A 142 -37.34 -14.85 -16.32
C ASP A 142 -38.21 -15.37 -15.18
N LYS A 143 -38.86 -14.48 -14.41
CA LYS A 143 -39.84 -14.87 -13.38
C LYS A 143 -40.98 -15.76 -13.90
N LYS A 144 -41.30 -15.67 -15.21
CA LYS A 144 -42.37 -16.47 -15.82
C LYS A 144 -41.93 -17.90 -16.13
N GLN A 145 -40.62 -18.14 -16.28
CA GLN A 145 -40.07 -19.43 -16.72
C GLN A 145 -39.28 -20.15 -15.63
N PHE A 146 -38.64 -19.40 -14.72
CA PHE A 146 -37.81 -19.97 -13.67
C PHE A 146 -38.41 -19.68 -12.29
N SER A 147 -38.39 -20.71 -11.44
CA SER A 147 -38.85 -20.60 -10.05
C SER A 147 -37.87 -19.85 -9.14
N SER A 148 -36.61 -19.72 -9.54
CA SER A 148 -35.54 -19.05 -8.78
C SER A 148 -34.35 -18.72 -9.68
N ILE A 149 -33.50 -17.77 -9.26
CA ILE A 149 -32.30 -17.37 -10.01
C ILE A 149 -31.32 -18.52 -10.22
N VAL A 150 -31.11 -19.38 -9.21
CA VAL A 150 -30.23 -20.55 -9.34
C VAL A 150 -30.72 -21.50 -10.44
N MET A 151 -32.03 -21.69 -10.62
CA MET A 151 -32.56 -22.54 -11.69
C MET A 151 -32.28 -21.94 -13.07
N ALA A 152 -32.36 -20.62 -13.19
CA ALA A 152 -32.03 -19.90 -14.42
C ALA A 152 -30.53 -20.04 -14.76
N GLN A 153 -29.65 -19.76 -13.79
CA GLN A 153 -28.20 -19.90 -13.94
C GLN A 153 -27.77 -21.34 -14.28
N LEU A 154 -28.34 -22.34 -13.58
CA LEU A 154 -28.09 -23.76 -13.84
C LEU A 154 -28.50 -24.17 -15.26
N THR A 155 -29.64 -23.65 -15.75
CA THR A 155 -30.13 -23.97 -17.09
C THR A 155 -29.15 -23.49 -18.15
N VAL A 156 -28.66 -22.25 -18.01
CA VAL A 156 -27.66 -21.66 -18.90
C VAL A 156 -26.33 -22.39 -18.80
N ALA A 157 -25.84 -22.63 -17.58
CA ALA A 157 -24.54 -23.27 -17.36
C ALA A 157 -24.48 -24.71 -17.87
N ASN A 158 -25.51 -25.51 -17.56
CA ASN A 158 -25.59 -26.89 -18.04
C ASN A 158 -25.75 -26.95 -19.57
N ALA A 159 -26.50 -26.03 -20.17
CA ALA A 159 -26.64 -25.96 -21.63
C ALA A 159 -25.32 -25.60 -22.33
N LEU A 160 -24.60 -24.60 -21.82
CA LEU A 160 -23.30 -24.21 -22.38
C LEU A 160 -22.25 -25.32 -22.18
N TYR A 161 -22.23 -25.96 -21.02
CA TYR A 161 -21.36 -27.10 -20.76
C TYR A 161 -21.63 -28.25 -21.74
N GLU A 162 -22.90 -28.61 -21.96
CA GLU A 162 -23.26 -29.68 -22.90
C GLU A 162 -22.94 -29.31 -24.37
N PHE A 163 -22.99 -28.03 -24.72
CA PHE A 163 -22.57 -27.53 -26.04
C PHE A 163 -21.05 -27.64 -26.25
N LEU A 164 -20.26 -27.26 -25.24
CA LEU A 164 -18.79 -27.22 -25.34
C LEU A 164 -18.12 -28.57 -25.10
N LYS A 165 -18.63 -29.36 -24.13
CA LYS A 165 -18.06 -30.63 -23.61
C LYS A 165 -16.56 -30.54 -23.33
N CYS A 166 -16.17 -29.44 -22.70
CA CYS A 166 -14.78 -29.15 -22.41
C CYS A 166 -14.28 -29.94 -21.18
N PRO A 167 -12.97 -30.30 -21.11
CA PRO A 167 -12.39 -31.00 -19.97
C PRO A 167 -12.54 -30.29 -18.62
N HIS A 168 -12.45 -28.96 -18.61
CA HIS A 168 -12.64 -28.16 -17.40
C HIS A 168 -13.69 -27.09 -17.67
N PHE A 169 -14.71 -27.06 -16.83
CA PHE A 169 -15.72 -26.01 -16.83
C PHE A 169 -15.92 -25.54 -15.39
N PHE A 170 -15.92 -24.22 -15.18
CA PHE A 170 -16.08 -23.62 -13.86
C PHE A 170 -17.37 -22.81 -13.77
N PHE A 171 -17.96 -22.81 -12.60
CA PHE A 171 -19.13 -22.01 -12.27
C PHE A 171 -18.85 -21.23 -10.99
N CYS A 172 -18.90 -19.89 -11.07
CA CYS A 172 -18.90 -19.05 -9.87
C CYS A 172 -20.34 -18.73 -9.47
N PRO A 173 -20.82 -19.21 -8.31
CA PRO A 173 -22.16 -18.90 -7.82
C PRO A 173 -22.29 -17.44 -7.39
N THR A 174 -23.53 -16.97 -7.24
CA THR A 174 -23.81 -15.66 -6.64
C THR A 174 -23.57 -15.67 -5.13
N GLU A 175 -23.94 -16.76 -4.46
CA GLU A 175 -23.54 -17.04 -3.08
C GLU A 175 -22.18 -17.78 -3.09
N TYR A 176 -21.07 -17.07 -3.29
CA TYR A 176 -19.73 -17.66 -3.46
C TYR A 176 -18.88 -17.78 -2.18
N CYS A 177 -19.43 -17.37 -1.04
CA CYS A 177 -18.84 -17.53 0.29
C CYS A 177 -19.93 -17.70 1.34
N GLU A 178 -19.54 -18.15 2.54
CA GLU A 178 -20.49 -18.42 3.64
C GLU A 178 -21.23 -17.15 4.07
N SER A 179 -20.53 -16.00 4.16
CA SER A 179 -21.15 -14.72 4.51
C SER A 179 -22.21 -14.22 3.52
N ARG A 180 -22.22 -14.75 2.28
CA ARG A 180 -23.24 -14.48 1.26
C ARG A 180 -24.36 -15.53 1.22
N ALA A 181 -24.21 -16.66 1.91
CA ALA A 181 -25.23 -17.70 1.94
C ALA A 181 -26.43 -17.26 2.78
N ASN A 182 -27.64 -17.50 2.28
CA ASN A 182 -28.87 -17.04 2.93
C ASN A 182 -29.88 -18.19 3.16
N PRO A 183 -30.31 -18.48 4.40
CA PRO A 183 -29.94 -17.79 5.66
C PRO A 183 -28.56 -18.20 6.22
N SER A 184 -28.05 -19.35 5.79
CA SER A 184 -26.75 -19.90 6.19
C SER A 184 -26.24 -20.86 5.10
N LEU A 185 -24.99 -21.33 5.24
CA LEU A 185 -24.37 -22.26 4.29
C LEU A 185 -25.21 -23.53 4.06
N GLU A 186 -25.62 -24.20 5.14
CA GLU A 186 -26.32 -25.49 5.09
C GLU A 186 -27.80 -25.37 4.74
N GLU A 187 -28.41 -24.22 5.00
CA GLU A 187 -29.84 -23.97 4.79
C GLU A 187 -30.13 -23.15 3.53
N SER A 188 -29.08 -22.70 2.82
CA SER A 188 -29.24 -21.94 1.59
C SER A 188 -29.95 -22.78 0.52
N GLY A 189 -31.19 -22.38 0.20
CA GLY A 189 -31.96 -22.97 -0.90
C GLY A 189 -31.27 -22.80 -2.26
N TYR A 190 -30.48 -21.74 -2.42
CA TYR A 190 -29.64 -21.50 -3.60
C TYR A 190 -28.55 -22.58 -3.70
N LEU A 191 -27.70 -22.71 -2.67
CA LEU A 191 -26.55 -23.62 -2.69
C LEU A 191 -26.96 -25.10 -2.70
N LEU A 192 -28.00 -25.47 -1.96
CA LEU A 192 -28.56 -26.82 -1.97
C LEU A 192 -29.10 -27.21 -3.36
N THR A 193 -29.70 -26.26 -4.07
CA THR A 193 -30.20 -26.49 -5.44
C THR A 193 -29.05 -26.58 -6.44
N LEU A 194 -28.06 -25.68 -6.31
CA LEU A 194 -26.83 -25.69 -7.10
C LEU A 194 -26.11 -27.04 -6.99
N GLY A 195 -25.86 -27.51 -5.76
CA GLY A 195 -25.18 -28.78 -5.50
C GLY A 195 -25.86 -29.96 -6.20
N LYS A 196 -27.19 -30.05 -6.07
CA LYS A 196 -28.01 -31.16 -6.59
C LYS A 196 -28.18 -31.16 -8.11
N LYS A 197 -28.20 -30.00 -8.76
CA LYS A 197 -28.66 -29.86 -10.15
C LYS A 197 -27.59 -29.39 -11.15
N LEU A 198 -26.48 -28.84 -10.68
CA LEU A 198 -25.34 -28.57 -11.55
C LEU A 198 -24.74 -29.90 -12.02
N VAL A 199 -24.35 -29.98 -13.30
CA VAL A 199 -23.69 -31.18 -13.84
C VAL A 199 -22.46 -31.53 -12.97
N PRO A 200 -22.29 -32.78 -12.51
CA PRO A 200 -21.24 -33.16 -11.56
C PRO A 200 -19.81 -32.81 -11.97
N ASP A 201 -19.54 -32.79 -13.28
CA ASP A 201 -18.21 -32.51 -13.86
C ASP A 201 -17.86 -31.01 -13.88
N ILE A 202 -18.82 -30.12 -13.57
CA ILE A 202 -18.56 -28.68 -13.45
C ILE A 202 -17.96 -28.37 -12.08
N HIS A 203 -16.80 -27.70 -12.08
CA HIS A 203 -16.17 -27.19 -10.88
C HIS A 203 -16.94 -25.98 -10.34
N ILE A 204 -17.11 -25.90 -9.01
CA ILE A 204 -17.72 -24.74 -8.35
C ILE A 204 -16.63 -23.93 -7.67
N LEU A 205 -16.57 -22.63 -7.98
CA LEU A 205 -15.67 -21.68 -7.35
C LEU A 205 -16.21 -21.23 -5.97
N TRP A 206 -15.31 -21.07 -5.00
CA TRP A 206 -15.67 -20.70 -3.62
C TRP A 206 -14.56 -19.90 -2.94
N THR A 207 -14.87 -18.81 -2.23
CA THR A 207 -13.83 -17.94 -1.63
C THR A 207 -13.57 -18.17 -0.14
N GLY A 208 -14.28 -19.12 0.47
CA GLY A 208 -14.15 -19.47 1.90
C GLY A 208 -15.28 -18.91 2.75
N PRO A 209 -15.06 -18.67 4.05
CA PRO A 209 -16.08 -18.09 4.93
C PRO A 209 -16.53 -16.68 4.51
N ARG A 210 -15.62 -15.92 3.87
CA ARG A 210 -15.81 -14.52 3.46
C ARG A 210 -15.36 -14.29 2.02
N VAL A 211 -15.60 -13.09 1.51
CA VAL A 211 -15.03 -12.69 0.21
C VAL A 211 -13.51 -12.71 0.29
N VAL A 212 -12.94 -12.04 1.31
CA VAL A 212 -11.53 -12.19 1.68
C VAL A 212 -11.47 -13.01 2.97
N SER A 213 -11.12 -14.28 2.85
CA SER A 213 -11.08 -15.18 4.01
C SER A 213 -9.77 -15.05 4.77
N ARG A 214 -9.81 -14.75 6.08
CA ARG A 214 -8.62 -14.79 6.94
C ARG A 214 -8.04 -16.20 7.02
N GLU A 215 -8.90 -17.18 7.25
CA GLU A 215 -8.57 -18.61 7.25
C GLU A 215 -9.59 -19.40 6.45
N ILE A 216 -9.16 -20.51 5.88
CA ILE A 216 -10.03 -21.52 5.27
C ILE A 216 -9.69 -22.85 5.93
N THR A 217 -10.53 -23.30 6.85
CA THR A 217 -10.29 -24.53 7.60
C THR A 217 -10.77 -25.77 6.86
N ILE A 218 -10.23 -26.93 7.25
CA ILE A 218 -10.66 -28.24 6.74
C ILE A 218 -12.15 -28.48 7.02
N ASP A 219 -12.58 -28.17 8.24
CA ASP A 219 -13.98 -28.37 8.65
C ASP A 219 -14.92 -27.48 7.86
N HIS A 220 -14.54 -26.23 7.59
CA HIS A 220 -15.30 -25.36 6.72
C HIS A 220 -15.52 -25.97 5.33
N ILE A 221 -14.44 -26.39 4.67
CA ILE A 221 -14.50 -26.97 3.33
C ILE A 221 -15.34 -28.25 3.31
N ARG A 222 -15.29 -29.08 4.35
CA ARG A 222 -16.14 -30.29 4.43
C ARG A 222 -17.62 -29.94 4.47
N ARG A 223 -18.03 -28.90 5.21
CA ARG A 223 -19.42 -28.41 5.21
C ARG A 223 -19.83 -27.91 3.83
N VAL A 224 -18.96 -27.09 3.21
CA VAL A 224 -19.17 -26.58 1.84
C VAL A 224 -19.32 -27.73 0.84
N ALA A 225 -18.43 -28.72 0.88
CA ALA A 225 -18.47 -29.87 -0.01
C ALA A 225 -19.72 -30.74 0.20
N ALA A 226 -20.24 -30.83 1.43
CA ALA A 226 -21.50 -31.52 1.72
C ALA A 226 -22.72 -30.82 1.07
N VAL A 227 -22.76 -29.49 1.12
CA VAL A 227 -23.82 -28.68 0.50
C VAL A 227 -23.71 -28.69 -1.03
N LEU A 228 -22.51 -28.46 -1.55
CA LEU A 228 -22.23 -28.41 -2.99
C LEU A 228 -22.19 -29.80 -3.63
N GLN A 229 -22.13 -30.88 -2.85
CA GLN A 229 -22.03 -32.27 -3.29
C GLN A 229 -20.79 -32.59 -4.16
N ARG A 230 -19.74 -31.76 -4.04
CA ARG A 230 -18.45 -31.92 -4.73
C ARG A 230 -17.38 -31.07 -4.04
N LYS A 231 -16.11 -31.39 -4.28
CA LYS A 231 -14.99 -30.57 -3.79
C LYS A 231 -14.99 -29.22 -4.54
N PRO A 232 -15.00 -28.07 -3.85
CA PRO A 232 -14.92 -26.78 -4.51
C PRO A 232 -13.49 -26.54 -5.06
N VAL A 233 -13.38 -25.59 -6.00
CA VAL A 233 -12.13 -24.95 -6.36
C VAL A 233 -12.08 -23.61 -5.62
N VAL A 234 -11.05 -23.38 -4.83
CA VAL A 234 -10.94 -22.14 -4.06
C VAL A 234 -10.54 -21.00 -5.00
N TRP A 235 -11.33 -19.94 -5.05
CA TRP A 235 -10.93 -18.63 -5.55
C TRP A 235 -10.42 -17.85 -4.34
N ASP A 236 -9.11 -17.68 -4.21
CA ASP A 236 -8.53 -17.10 -3.01
C ASP A 236 -8.24 -15.61 -3.18
N ASN A 237 -8.90 -14.76 -2.39
CA ASN A 237 -8.70 -13.30 -2.41
C ASN A 237 -7.74 -12.80 -1.30
N LEU A 238 -6.94 -13.68 -0.68
CA LEU A 238 -6.02 -13.29 0.41
C LEU A 238 -5.11 -12.11 0.05
N HIS A 239 -4.70 -12.00 -1.22
CA HIS A 239 -3.82 -10.94 -1.71
C HIS A 239 -4.51 -9.95 -2.67
N ALA A 240 -5.83 -10.02 -2.82
CA ALA A 240 -6.57 -9.08 -3.65
C ALA A 240 -6.61 -7.69 -2.98
N ASN A 241 -6.36 -6.62 -3.74
CA ASN A 241 -6.34 -5.23 -3.25
C ASN A 241 -7.18 -4.25 -4.09
N ASP A 242 -8.02 -4.75 -4.99
CA ASP A 242 -8.91 -3.95 -5.84
C ASP A 242 -9.97 -3.15 -5.06
N TYR A 243 -10.37 -3.63 -3.88
CA TYR A 243 -11.27 -2.92 -2.97
C TYR A 243 -10.61 -1.74 -2.23
N ASP A 244 -9.28 -1.67 -2.17
CA ASP A 244 -8.54 -0.54 -1.59
C ASP A 244 -7.15 -0.41 -2.24
N PRO A 245 -7.03 0.38 -3.33
CA PRO A 245 -5.79 0.51 -4.08
C PRO A 245 -4.60 1.10 -3.29
N LYS A 246 -4.85 1.72 -2.13
CA LYS A 246 -3.79 2.23 -1.24
C LYS A 246 -3.09 1.12 -0.46
N ARG A 247 -3.71 -0.05 -0.39
CA ARG A 247 -3.15 -1.24 0.23
C ARG A 247 -2.48 -2.09 -0.83
N VAL A 248 -1.43 -2.79 -0.43
CA VAL A 248 -0.78 -3.84 -1.22
C VAL A 248 -0.39 -4.96 -0.24
N PHE A 249 -0.45 -6.20 -0.69
CA PHE A 249 -0.25 -7.38 0.14
C PHE A 249 0.93 -8.19 -0.36
N LEU A 250 2.03 -8.14 0.39
CA LEU A 250 3.33 -8.72 0.08
C LEU A 250 3.67 -9.89 1.03
N GLY A 251 2.85 -10.13 2.05
CA GLY A 251 2.98 -11.22 3.00
C GLY A 251 2.80 -12.61 2.35
N PRO A 252 3.08 -13.69 3.11
CA PRO A 252 3.07 -15.04 2.57
C PRO A 252 1.64 -15.56 2.40
N PHE A 253 1.48 -16.55 1.52
CA PHE A 253 0.26 -17.36 1.47
C PHE A 253 0.06 -18.10 2.81
N ALA A 254 -0.99 -17.79 3.54
CA ALA A 254 -1.21 -18.26 4.92
C ALA A 254 -2.70 -18.50 5.25
N GLY A 255 -2.97 -19.13 6.39
CA GLY A 255 -4.34 -19.44 6.85
C GLY A 255 -5.04 -20.56 6.08
N ARG A 256 -4.30 -21.30 5.24
CA ARG A 256 -4.77 -22.45 4.43
C ARG A 256 -3.85 -23.64 4.71
N PRO A 257 -4.22 -24.58 5.61
CA PRO A 257 -3.35 -25.72 5.90
C PRO A 257 -3.11 -26.55 4.64
N VAL A 258 -1.89 -27.06 4.45
CA VAL A 258 -1.50 -27.84 3.25
C VAL A 258 -2.42 -29.05 3.03
N ARG A 259 -2.98 -29.59 4.11
CA ARG A 259 -3.95 -30.69 4.08
C ARG A 259 -5.24 -30.36 3.31
N LEU A 260 -5.56 -29.09 3.08
CA LEU A 260 -6.72 -28.68 2.27
C LEU A 260 -6.70 -29.31 0.87
N LYS A 261 -5.52 -29.61 0.32
CA LYS A 261 -5.38 -30.28 -0.98
C LYS A 261 -6.09 -31.63 -1.05
N GLU A 262 -6.36 -32.27 0.09
CA GLU A 262 -7.14 -33.50 0.16
C GLU A 262 -8.65 -33.25 0.03
N GLU A 263 -9.13 -32.04 0.31
CA GLU A 263 -10.56 -31.70 0.47
C GLU A 263 -11.09 -30.75 -0.63
N ILE A 264 -10.21 -30.05 -1.36
CA ILE A 264 -10.55 -29.17 -2.48
C ILE A 264 -10.07 -29.77 -3.82
N ALA A 265 -10.69 -29.34 -4.93
CA ALA A 265 -10.27 -29.73 -6.28
C ALA A 265 -9.09 -28.86 -6.80
N GLY A 266 -8.95 -27.66 -6.23
CA GLY A 266 -7.87 -26.75 -6.57
C GLY A 266 -7.93 -25.44 -5.79
N ILE A 267 -6.92 -24.60 -5.99
CA ILE A 267 -6.83 -23.25 -5.45
C ILE A 267 -6.24 -22.29 -6.49
N LEU A 268 -6.92 -21.17 -6.68
CA LEU A 268 -6.60 -20.15 -7.68
C LEU A 268 -6.54 -18.80 -6.97
N LEU A 269 -5.35 -18.20 -6.92
CA LEU A 269 -5.14 -16.93 -6.26
C LEU A 269 -5.62 -15.78 -7.15
N ASN A 270 -6.49 -14.92 -6.62
CA ASN A 270 -6.76 -13.58 -7.13
C ASN A 270 -5.84 -12.60 -6.39
N PRO A 271 -4.78 -12.09 -7.03
CA PRO A 271 -3.71 -11.39 -6.34
C PRO A 271 -3.88 -9.86 -6.42
N ASN A 272 -2.83 -9.09 -6.11
CA ASN A 272 -2.85 -7.63 -6.22
C ASN A 272 -3.01 -7.21 -7.69
N CYS A 273 -3.63 -6.06 -7.95
CA CYS A 273 -3.78 -5.52 -9.31
C CYS A 273 -2.42 -5.22 -9.98
N ARG A 274 -1.44 -4.76 -9.18
CA ARG A 274 -0.05 -4.51 -9.61
C ARG A 274 0.66 -5.85 -9.82
N TYR A 275 1.05 -6.14 -11.06
CA TYR A 275 1.67 -7.40 -11.46
C TYR A 275 2.96 -7.72 -10.68
N GLU A 276 3.88 -6.77 -10.57
CA GLU A 276 5.19 -6.93 -9.92
C GLU A 276 5.08 -7.06 -8.39
N ALA A 277 4.00 -6.56 -7.79
CA ALA A 277 3.71 -6.76 -6.37
C ALA A 277 3.38 -8.21 -6.02
N ASN A 278 3.10 -9.05 -7.02
CA ASN A 278 2.68 -10.44 -6.82
C ASN A 278 3.82 -11.45 -6.79
N PHE A 279 5.09 -11.02 -6.82
CA PHE A 279 6.23 -11.95 -6.75
C PHE A 279 6.15 -12.85 -5.51
N LEU A 280 6.01 -12.26 -4.31
CA LEU A 280 5.95 -13.00 -3.05
C LEU A 280 4.65 -13.83 -2.89
N PRO A 281 3.45 -13.29 -3.20
CA PRO A 281 2.23 -14.09 -3.25
C PRO A 281 2.34 -15.33 -4.15
N PHE A 282 2.89 -15.17 -5.36
CA PHE A 282 3.08 -16.29 -6.28
C PHE A 282 4.10 -17.31 -5.77
N TYR A 283 5.24 -16.82 -5.26
CA TYR A 283 6.29 -17.69 -4.74
C TYR A 283 5.82 -18.52 -3.54
N THR A 284 5.17 -17.89 -2.57
CA THR A 284 4.72 -18.58 -1.36
C THR A 284 3.56 -19.55 -1.63
N LEU A 285 2.65 -19.24 -2.55
CA LEU A 285 1.65 -20.19 -3.04
C LEU A 285 2.30 -21.41 -3.71
N ALA A 286 3.34 -21.19 -4.51
CA ALA A 286 4.08 -22.27 -5.17
C ALA A 286 4.77 -23.19 -4.17
N GLU A 287 5.41 -22.60 -3.15
CA GLU A 287 6.01 -23.34 -2.04
C GLU A 287 4.96 -24.19 -1.32
N TRP A 288 3.81 -23.60 -0.97
CA TRP A 288 2.67 -24.32 -0.37
C TRP A 288 2.17 -25.48 -1.26
N ASN A 289 2.03 -25.24 -2.57
CA ASN A 289 1.58 -26.25 -3.52
C ASN A 289 2.55 -27.44 -3.61
N SER A 290 3.85 -27.18 -3.48
CA SER A 290 4.88 -28.20 -3.52
C SER A 290 5.06 -29.00 -2.22
N CYS A 291 4.50 -28.54 -1.10
CA CYS A 291 4.61 -29.19 0.21
C CYS A 291 3.58 -30.31 0.42
N HIS A 292 3.78 -31.16 1.41
CA HIS A 292 2.87 -32.28 1.73
C HIS A 292 2.16 -32.14 3.08
N ALA A 293 2.72 -31.34 3.99
CA ALA A 293 2.13 -30.99 5.27
C ALA A 293 2.62 -29.60 5.70
N ASP A 294 1.98 -29.04 6.71
CA ASP A 294 2.47 -27.85 7.40
C ASP A 294 3.65 -28.24 8.31
N ALA A 295 4.61 -27.34 8.49
CA ALA A 295 5.62 -27.47 9.53
C ALA A 295 4.99 -27.18 10.90
N ASP A 296 5.41 -27.90 11.94
CA ASP A 296 5.00 -27.59 13.29
C ASP A 296 5.45 -26.15 13.64
N VAL A 297 4.48 -25.28 13.94
CA VAL A 297 4.76 -23.96 14.48
C VAL A 297 5.10 -24.18 15.95
N LEU A 298 6.38 -24.32 16.27
CA LEU A 298 6.81 -24.21 17.67
C LEU A 298 6.56 -22.77 18.09
N GLU A 299 5.46 -22.53 18.81
CA GLU A 299 5.32 -21.35 19.67
C GLU A 299 6.52 -21.37 20.63
N GLU A 300 7.47 -20.45 20.42
CA GLU A 300 8.56 -20.09 21.32
C GLU A 300 9.16 -21.25 22.14
N ALA A 301 9.92 -22.13 21.47
CA ALA A 301 11.08 -22.70 22.15
C ALA A 301 12.15 -21.61 22.16
N GLU A 302 12.47 -21.11 23.36
CA GLU A 302 13.63 -20.28 23.68
C GLU A 302 14.81 -20.62 22.75
N SER A 303 15.11 -19.75 21.79
CA SER A 303 16.21 -19.93 20.85
C SER A 303 17.55 -19.48 21.47
N ASP A 304 17.81 -19.95 22.69
CA ASP A 304 19.12 -19.93 23.35
C ASP A 304 19.42 -21.34 23.87
N ALA A 305 19.39 -22.33 22.99
CA ALA A 305 20.00 -23.63 23.26
C ALA A 305 20.41 -24.35 21.96
N ILE A 306 21.73 -24.42 21.79
CA ILE A 306 22.48 -25.36 20.93
C ILE A 306 22.67 -24.92 19.47
N LEU A 307 23.48 -23.87 19.29
CA LEU A 307 24.48 -23.80 18.21
C LEU A 307 25.89 -23.98 18.79
N GLU A 308 26.11 -25.05 19.55
CA GLU A 308 27.47 -25.58 19.77
C GLU A 308 27.44 -27.10 19.77
N ALA A 309 27.81 -27.67 18.62
CA ALA A 309 28.58 -28.91 18.57
C ALA A 309 29.17 -29.02 17.16
N GLY A 310 30.46 -28.72 17.04
CA GLY A 310 31.26 -29.22 15.94
C GLY A 310 31.23 -30.75 15.91
N ASP A 311 31.30 -31.31 14.70
CA ASP A 311 31.65 -32.69 14.33
C ASP A 311 31.35 -33.82 15.34
N VAL A 312 30.42 -34.74 14.99
CA VAL A 312 30.70 -36.12 14.50
C VAL A 312 29.36 -36.85 14.16
N VAL A 313 29.16 -37.12 12.86
CA VAL A 313 28.56 -38.26 12.09
C VAL A 313 27.86 -39.46 12.84
N PRO A 314 27.14 -40.38 12.14
CA PRO A 314 25.74 -40.40 11.70
C PRO A 314 24.89 -41.50 12.40
N VAL A 315 23.68 -41.22 12.89
CA VAL A 315 22.74 -42.29 13.29
C VAL A 315 21.32 -41.97 12.84
N ALA A 316 21.02 -42.25 11.57
CA ALA A 316 19.66 -42.52 11.09
C ALA A 316 19.67 -43.23 9.72
N THR A 317 20.44 -44.30 9.59
CA THR A 317 20.27 -45.29 8.51
C THR A 317 19.40 -46.44 9.01
N HIS A 318 18.10 -46.17 9.17
CA HIS A 318 17.10 -47.18 8.88
C HIS A 318 16.31 -46.71 7.66
N ILE A 319 16.78 -47.23 6.54
CA ILE A 319 16.24 -47.07 5.20
C ILE A 319 14.75 -47.46 5.21
N VAL A 320 13.86 -46.47 5.04
CA VAL A 320 12.59 -46.70 4.35
C VAL A 320 12.86 -46.36 2.89
N GLU A 321 13.25 -47.38 2.12
CA GLU A 321 13.75 -47.29 0.74
C GLU A 321 12.72 -46.77 -0.29
N ASN A 322 11.57 -46.26 0.16
CA ASN A 322 10.46 -45.81 -0.71
C ASN A 322 9.68 -44.59 -0.18
N ALA A 323 10.14 -43.87 0.85
CA ALA A 323 9.46 -42.65 1.29
C ALA A 323 10.22 -41.41 0.80
N SER A 324 9.69 -40.73 -0.23
CA SER A 324 10.13 -39.37 -0.55
C SER A 324 10.04 -38.50 0.72
N PRO A 325 11.06 -37.68 1.05
CA PRO A 325 11.01 -36.84 2.23
C PRO A 325 9.79 -35.91 2.15
N LYS A 326 8.96 -35.90 3.20
CA LYS A 326 7.80 -35.00 3.28
C LYS A 326 8.30 -33.56 3.34
N ARG A 327 8.06 -32.78 2.29
CA ARG A 327 8.31 -31.32 2.30
C ARG A 327 7.27 -30.63 3.17
N LEU A 328 7.71 -29.81 4.11
CA LEU A 328 6.84 -29.09 5.06
C LEU A 328 6.73 -27.61 4.67
N TYR A 329 5.53 -27.04 4.78
CA TYR A 329 5.28 -25.62 4.51
C TYR A 329 5.36 -24.81 5.80
N HIS A 330 6.13 -23.72 5.78
CA HIS A 330 6.14 -22.73 6.85
C HIS A 330 6.05 -21.32 6.22
N PRO A 331 4.98 -20.54 6.47
CA PRO A 331 4.75 -19.26 5.79
C PRO A 331 5.93 -18.29 5.89
N LEU A 332 6.49 -18.09 7.10
CA LEU A 332 7.61 -17.16 7.30
C LEU A 332 8.91 -17.61 6.63
N LYS A 333 9.15 -18.92 6.52
CA LYS A 333 10.34 -19.45 5.85
C LYS A 333 10.21 -19.32 4.34
N ALA A 334 9.01 -19.57 3.81
CA ALA A 334 8.70 -19.32 2.40
C ALA A 334 8.80 -17.83 2.06
N LEU A 335 8.40 -16.94 2.98
CA LEU A 335 8.53 -15.50 2.83
C LEU A 335 10.00 -15.07 2.78
N ASP A 336 10.81 -15.48 3.76
CA ASP A 336 12.23 -15.13 3.83
C ASP A 336 13.01 -15.55 2.58
N GLU A 337 12.80 -16.79 2.13
CA GLU A 337 13.38 -17.27 0.87
C GLU A 337 12.83 -16.55 -0.37
N GLY A 338 11.53 -16.19 -0.34
CA GLY A 338 10.90 -15.39 -1.38
C GLY A 338 11.51 -14.00 -1.50
N ILE A 339 11.79 -13.33 -0.39
CA ILE A 339 12.39 -11.98 -0.35
C ILE A 339 13.79 -12.01 -0.96
N LYS A 340 14.62 -12.99 -0.60
CA LYS A 340 15.95 -13.16 -1.20
C LYS A 340 15.89 -13.29 -2.72
N LYS A 341 14.96 -14.12 -3.23
CA LYS A 341 14.74 -14.29 -4.67
C LYS A 341 14.14 -13.06 -5.35
N TRP A 342 13.34 -12.28 -4.63
CA TRP A 342 12.77 -11.05 -5.17
C TRP A 342 13.84 -9.98 -5.35
N ILE A 343 14.79 -9.89 -4.41
CA ILE A 343 15.97 -9.03 -4.51
C ILE A 343 16.85 -9.43 -5.70
N GLU A 344 17.03 -10.73 -5.96
CA GLU A 344 17.70 -11.18 -7.19
C GLU A 344 16.97 -10.69 -8.45
N TYR A 345 15.64 -10.73 -8.45
CA TYR A 345 14.80 -10.25 -9.56
C TYR A 345 14.82 -8.73 -9.73
N PHE A 346 14.93 -7.95 -8.65
CA PHE A 346 15.10 -6.50 -8.72
C PHE A 346 16.36 -6.08 -9.48
N ASN A 347 17.43 -6.88 -9.33
CA ASN A 347 18.74 -6.63 -9.94
C ASN A 347 18.88 -7.24 -11.34
N ALA A 348 17.92 -8.05 -11.79
CA ALA A 348 17.90 -8.55 -13.15
C ALA A 348 17.47 -7.43 -14.12
N GLU A 349 18.21 -7.24 -15.21
CA GLU A 349 17.77 -6.36 -16.30
C GLU A 349 16.41 -6.85 -16.84
N SER A 350 15.47 -5.94 -17.06
CA SER A 350 14.13 -6.30 -17.55
C SER A 350 14.24 -7.07 -18.86
N SER A 351 13.70 -8.30 -18.88
CA SER A 351 13.57 -9.11 -20.10
C SER A 351 12.47 -8.61 -21.05
N THR A 352 11.86 -7.45 -20.75
CA THR A 352 10.74 -6.86 -21.50
C THR A 352 11.11 -5.63 -22.33
N ASN A 353 12.40 -5.29 -22.46
CA ASN A 353 12.84 -4.22 -23.37
C ASN A 353 12.80 -4.66 -24.84
N SER A 354 11.60 -4.68 -25.41
CA SER A 354 11.38 -4.49 -26.84
C SER A 354 10.37 -3.37 -27.07
N HIS A 355 10.76 -2.14 -26.71
CA HIS A 355 10.09 -0.97 -27.28
C HIS A 355 10.70 -0.68 -28.66
N PRO A 356 9.89 -0.46 -29.71
CA PRO A 356 10.40 0.09 -30.95
C PRO A 356 10.92 1.50 -30.67
N SER A 357 12.21 1.72 -30.91
CA SER A 357 12.81 3.05 -30.90
C SER A 357 12.12 3.89 -31.98
N VAL A 358 11.19 4.76 -31.59
CA VAL A 358 10.78 5.87 -32.44
C VAL A 358 11.93 6.86 -32.42
N SER A 359 12.78 6.80 -33.45
CA SER A 359 13.75 7.84 -33.76
C SER A 359 12.98 9.12 -34.06
N VAL A 360 13.04 10.09 -33.15
CA VAL A 360 12.58 11.44 -33.42
C VAL A 360 13.60 12.08 -34.37
N GLU A 361 13.23 12.21 -35.63
CA GLU A 361 13.94 13.10 -36.55
C GLU A 361 13.76 14.54 -36.04
N VAL A 362 14.89 15.18 -35.72
CA VAL A 362 14.93 16.60 -35.39
C VAL A 362 14.75 17.37 -36.70
N ALA A 363 13.55 17.88 -36.94
CA ALA A 363 13.33 18.88 -37.98
C ALA A 363 13.73 20.26 -37.43
N GLU A 364 14.68 20.92 -38.09
CA GLU A 364 15.01 22.33 -37.90
C GLU A 364 13.76 23.18 -38.19
N VAL A 365 13.38 24.07 -37.27
CA VAL A 365 12.27 25.00 -37.45
C VAL A 365 12.79 26.43 -37.40
N ASP A 366 12.63 27.08 -38.55
CA ASP A 366 12.79 28.50 -38.86
C ASP A 366 11.99 29.42 -37.92
N GLU A 367 12.50 30.65 -37.79
CA GLU A 367 11.91 31.75 -37.05
C GLU A 367 10.51 32.17 -37.51
N LEU A 368 9.78 32.75 -36.53
CA LEU A 368 8.74 33.79 -36.60
C LEU A 368 7.26 33.44 -36.33
N ASN A 369 6.77 34.23 -35.37
CA ASN A 369 5.43 34.77 -35.14
C ASN A 369 4.48 34.04 -34.18
N GLU A 370 4.59 34.52 -32.93
CA GLU A 370 3.52 34.91 -32.01
C GLU A 370 2.08 34.79 -32.53
N LEU A 371 1.33 33.84 -31.95
CA LEU A 371 -0.05 34.03 -31.52
C LEU A 371 -0.42 32.89 -30.55
N LYS A 372 -0.75 33.26 -29.31
CA LYS A 372 -1.18 32.36 -28.22
C LYS A 372 -2.44 31.57 -28.60
N PRO A 373 -2.54 30.33 -28.11
CA PRO A 373 -3.77 29.89 -27.45
C PRO A 373 -3.53 29.41 -26.01
N SER A 374 -4.58 29.64 -25.25
CA SER A 374 -4.91 29.32 -23.86
C SER A 374 -4.57 27.91 -23.36
N THR A 375 -4.16 27.84 -22.09
CA THR A 375 -4.31 26.66 -21.23
C THR A 375 -5.19 27.01 -20.03
N SER A 376 -6.36 26.37 -20.02
CA SER A 376 -7.24 26.23 -18.86
C SER A 376 -6.78 25.04 -18.02
N CYS A 377 -6.60 25.24 -16.72
CA CYS A 377 -6.54 24.17 -15.72
C CYS A 377 -7.66 24.41 -14.71
N VAL A 378 -8.36 23.35 -14.36
CA VAL A 378 -9.67 23.30 -13.69
C VAL A 378 -9.56 23.66 -12.21
N SER A 379 -10.38 24.62 -11.76
CA SER A 379 -10.65 24.90 -10.36
C SER A 379 -11.58 23.83 -9.77
N LEU A 380 -11.21 23.21 -8.64
CA LEU A 380 -12.16 22.49 -7.79
C LEU A 380 -12.65 23.42 -6.68
N VAL A 381 -13.96 23.68 -6.73
CA VAL A 381 -14.72 24.48 -5.77
C VAL A 381 -14.95 23.63 -4.52
N THR A 382 -14.37 24.03 -3.38
CA THR A 382 -14.83 23.57 -2.07
C THR A 382 -16.23 24.13 -1.81
N ARG A 383 -17.20 23.24 -1.59
CA ARG A 383 -18.59 23.56 -1.27
C ARG A 383 -18.66 24.20 0.13
N GLU A 384 -19.04 25.47 0.20
CA GLU A 384 -19.31 26.18 1.45
C GLU A 384 -20.45 25.50 2.24
N LEU A 385 -20.20 25.18 3.51
CA LEU A 385 -21.25 24.87 4.47
C LEU A 385 -21.78 26.20 5.03
N ASN A 386 -22.95 26.61 4.55
CA ASN A 386 -23.66 27.80 5.02
C ASN A 386 -24.08 27.66 6.49
N GLY A 387 -23.59 28.58 7.33
CA GLY A 387 -24.24 29.02 8.57
C GLY A 387 -24.53 30.53 8.48
N PRO A 388 -25.60 31.07 9.09
CA PRO A 388 -26.07 32.41 8.77
C PRO A 388 -25.26 33.50 9.48
N ASP A 389 -24.95 34.55 8.70
CA ASP A 389 -24.72 35.95 9.07
C ASP A 389 -23.82 36.27 10.27
N SER A 390 -22.60 36.71 9.96
CA SER A 390 -22.11 38.01 10.45
C SER A 390 -20.98 38.54 9.55
N ARG A 391 -21.12 39.81 9.16
CA ARG A 391 -20.26 40.53 8.22
C ARG A 391 -18.82 40.69 8.73
N ASP A 392 -17.94 40.89 7.75
CA ASP A 392 -16.53 41.29 7.79
C ASP A 392 -15.51 40.16 7.91
N ASN A 393 -14.93 39.76 6.76
CA ASN A 393 -13.54 39.34 6.69
C ASN A 393 -12.98 39.56 5.26
N GLN A 394 -11.95 40.40 5.18
CA GLN A 394 -11.13 40.62 3.98
C GLN A 394 -10.23 39.40 3.74
N THR A 395 -10.46 38.72 2.62
CA THR A 395 -9.68 37.59 2.12
C THR A 395 -8.28 38.06 1.72
N ALA A 396 -7.24 37.55 2.38
CA ALA A 396 -5.85 37.74 1.95
C ALA A 396 -5.56 36.81 0.77
N ILE A 397 -5.47 37.39 -0.41
CA ILE A 397 -5.03 36.75 -1.66
C ILE A 397 -3.53 36.49 -1.55
N VAL A 398 -3.11 35.22 -1.59
CA VAL A 398 -1.70 34.84 -1.77
C VAL A 398 -1.39 34.91 -3.27
N TYR A 399 -0.49 35.81 -3.64
CA TYR A 399 0.09 35.88 -4.98
C TYR A 399 1.13 34.76 -5.12
N PHE A 400 0.99 33.94 -6.16
CA PHE A 400 2.06 33.05 -6.64
C PHE A 400 2.58 33.60 -7.97
N SER A 401 3.84 34.05 -7.97
CA SER A 401 4.59 34.37 -9.18
C SER A 401 5.03 33.07 -9.84
N ALA A 402 4.56 32.85 -11.07
CA ALA A 402 5.09 31.85 -11.96
C ALA A 402 6.44 32.34 -12.51
N GLU A 403 7.51 31.56 -12.36
CA GLU A 403 8.58 31.48 -13.36
C GLU A 403 9.52 30.30 -13.11
N ASN A 404 10.09 29.81 -14.22
CA ASN A 404 10.74 28.52 -14.46
C ASN A 404 11.74 28.01 -13.41
N ASN A 405 11.66 26.70 -13.12
CA ASN A 405 12.84 25.91 -12.76
C ASN A 405 12.75 24.48 -13.32
N SER A 406 13.92 23.87 -13.50
CA SER A 406 14.23 22.61 -14.20
C SER A 406 13.14 21.54 -14.14
N VAL A 407 12.92 20.88 -15.28
CA VAL A 407 12.04 19.71 -15.45
C VAL A 407 12.22 18.73 -14.30
N VAL A 408 11.28 18.76 -13.33
CA VAL A 408 11.08 17.66 -12.40
C VAL A 408 10.78 16.44 -13.26
N GLN A 409 11.55 15.36 -13.13
CA GLN A 409 11.17 14.07 -13.72
C GLN A 409 9.91 13.60 -13.00
N THR A 410 8.76 14.02 -13.52
CA THR A 410 7.45 13.64 -12.99
C THR A 410 7.12 12.25 -13.53
N VAL A 411 6.97 11.30 -12.61
CA VAL A 411 6.65 9.90 -12.96
C VAL A 411 5.20 9.77 -13.46
N ASN A 412 4.39 10.82 -13.33
CA ASN A 412 3.03 10.87 -13.86
C ASN A 412 2.99 10.68 -15.39
N SER A 413 4.06 11.01 -16.13
CA SER A 413 4.16 10.69 -17.56
C SER A 413 4.44 9.20 -17.85
N MET A 414 4.72 8.39 -16.82
CA MET A 414 4.97 6.94 -16.90
C MET A 414 3.86 6.10 -16.24
N CYS A 415 2.84 6.74 -15.66
CA CYS A 415 1.76 6.07 -14.96
C CYS A 415 0.48 6.26 -15.77
N SER A 416 0.07 5.24 -16.53
CA SER A 416 -1.24 5.23 -17.18
C SER A 416 -2.33 5.27 -16.10
N GLU A 417 -3.19 6.27 -16.16
CA GLU A 417 -4.26 6.60 -15.21
C GLU A 417 -5.01 5.34 -14.70
N TYR A 418 -5.26 5.28 -13.39
CA TYR A 418 -5.96 4.17 -12.74
C TYR A 418 -7.42 4.52 -12.49
N SER A 419 -8.30 3.59 -12.87
CA SER A 419 -9.75 3.64 -12.71
C SER A 419 -10.21 3.68 -11.25
N GLU A 420 -11.46 4.09 -11.06
CA GLU A 420 -12.17 4.23 -9.78
C GLU A 420 -12.31 2.88 -9.04
N PRO A 421 -12.32 2.90 -7.69
CA PRO A 421 -12.48 1.70 -6.86
C PRO A 421 -13.89 1.08 -7.00
N MET A 422 -14.05 -0.17 -6.54
CA MET A 422 -15.33 -0.87 -6.52
C MET A 422 -16.49 -0.06 -5.94
N ASP A 423 -17.54 0.18 -6.74
CA ASP A 423 -18.82 0.69 -6.28
C ASP A 423 -19.56 -0.38 -5.46
N LEU A 424 -19.48 -0.27 -4.13
CA LEU A 424 -20.25 -1.09 -3.20
C LEU A 424 -21.73 -0.71 -3.29
N VAL A 425 -22.55 -1.61 -3.84
CA VAL A 425 -24.03 -1.50 -3.78
C VAL A 425 -24.47 -1.64 -2.32
N SER A 426 -24.72 -0.52 -1.67
CA SER A 426 -25.17 -0.45 -0.27
C SER A 426 -26.61 -0.99 -0.15
N VAL A 427 -26.79 -2.15 0.47
CA VAL A 427 -28.10 -2.59 0.98
C VAL A 427 -28.27 -1.98 2.37
N THR A 428 -28.81 -0.76 2.43
CA THR A 428 -29.30 -0.20 3.68
C THR A 428 -30.62 -0.85 4.05
N LYS A 429 -30.66 -1.61 5.14
CA LYS A 429 -31.88 -1.84 5.90
C LYS A 429 -31.74 -1.21 7.27
N GLU A 430 -32.65 -0.29 7.54
CA GLU A 430 -33.01 0.24 8.85
C GLU A 430 -33.23 -0.93 9.83
N ASP A 431 -32.66 -0.91 11.04
CA ASP A 431 -33.29 -0.30 12.22
C ASP A 431 -32.69 -0.76 13.57
N THR A 432 -32.71 0.18 14.54
CA THR A 432 -32.70 0.02 16.02
C THR A 432 -31.47 -0.53 16.78
N LYS A 433 -30.77 0.37 17.50
CA LYS A 433 -29.88 0.06 18.64
C LYS A 433 -30.68 -0.37 19.88
N PRO A 434 -30.26 -1.40 20.63
CA PRO A 434 -30.45 -1.45 22.07
C PRO A 434 -29.18 -0.97 22.78
N SER A 435 -29.38 -0.09 23.75
CA SER A 435 -28.42 0.33 24.77
C SER A 435 -28.13 -0.81 25.75
N LEU A 436 -26.86 -1.04 26.06
CA LEU A 436 -26.43 -1.83 27.22
C LEU A 436 -25.24 -1.16 27.90
N GLU A 437 -25.53 -0.54 29.04
CA GLU A 437 -24.57 -0.23 30.10
C GLU A 437 -24.10 -1.54 30.74
N THR A 438 -22.79 -1.69 31.03
CA THR A 438 -22.34 -2.12 32.37
C THR A 438 -20.82 -2.00 32.57
N SER A 439 -20.47 -1.11 33.51
CA SER A 439 -19.49 -1.25 34.60
C SER A 439 -18.14 -1.94 34.37
N TYR A 440 -17.09 -1.12 34.44
CA TYR A 440 -15.75 -1.49 34.91
C TYR A 440 -15.76 -1.88 36.39
N GLN A 441 -15.08 -2.97 36.74
CA GLN A 441 -14.45 -3.15 38.05
C GLN A 441 -13.02 -3.67 37.85
N SER A 442 -12.07 -2.76 38.06
CA SER A 442 -10.67 -3.06 38.29
C SER A 442 -10.48 -3.54 39.74
N LYS A 443 -9.70 -4.61 39.92
CA LYS A 443 -8.96 -4.88 41.15
C LYS A 443 -7.56 -5.32 40.77
N GLY A 444 -6.60 -4.45 41.05
CA GLY A 444 -5.19 -4.77 40.97
C GLY A 444 -4.74 -5.72 42.07
N ASN A 445 -3.56 -6.29 41.86
CA ASN A 445 -2.56 -6.52 42.88
C ASN A 445 -1.20 -6.52 42.19
N ILE A 446 -0.41 -5.49 42.52
CA ILE A 446 1.04 -5.43 42.37
C ILE A 446 1.61 -5.93 43.70
N GLN A 447 2.57 -6.86 43.70
CA GLN A 447 3.79 -6.80 44.55
C GLN A 447 4.74 -7.99 44.29
N GLU A 448 6.03 -7.71 44.43
CA GLU A 448 7.25 -8.56 44.59
C GLU A 448 8.08 -8.76 43.30
N MET A 449 9.12 -7.93 43.09
CA MET A 449 10.51 -7.96 43.62
C MET A 449 11.45 -8.66 42.61
N LEU A 450 12.32 -7.96 41.87
CA LEU A 450 13.63 -7.36 42.20
C LEU A 450 14.84 -8.32 42.12
N GLU A 451 15.86 -7.85 41.39
CA GLU A 451 17.28 -8.25 41.31
C GLU A 451 17.59 -9.48 40.41
N VAL A 452 18.56 -9.46 39.47
CA VAL A 452 20.02 -9.21 39.62
C VAL A 452 20.73 -9.01 38.24
N SER A 453 21.67 -8.04 38.17
CA SER A 453 22.94 -7.87 37.38
C SER A 453 23.00 -8.17 35.86
N SER A 454 23.35 -7.24 34.97
CA SER A 454 24.71 -6.78 34.58
C SER A 454 25.69 -7.87 34.13
N ASP A 455 25.94 -7.97 32.81
CA ASP A 455 27.27 -8.08 32.16
C ASP A 455 27.11 -8.33 30.65
N ILE A 456 27.34 -7.30 29.82
CA ILE A 456 27.64 -7.45 28.38
C ILE A 456 29.05 -6.94 28.16
N SER A 457 29.96 -7.88 27.91
CA SER A 457 31.31 -7.62 27.42
C SER A 457 31.27 -7.27 25.93
N MET A 458 31.98 -6.19 25.59
CA MET A 458 32.46 -5.87 24.25
C MET A 458 33.04 -7.11 23.56
N ASP A 459 32.75 -7.26 22.27
CA ASP A 459 33.84 -7.49 21.33
C ASP A 459 33.65 -6.67 20.06
N SER A 460 34.75 -6.10 19.62
CA SER A 460 34.87 -4.95 18.75
C SER A 460 35.07 -5.33 17.29
N SER A 461 34.33 -4.65 16.42
CA SER A 461 34.69 -4.15 15.09
C SER A 461 35.85 -4.82 14.32
N VAL A 462 35.55 -5.26 13.10
CA VAL A 462 36.41 -4.95 11.94
C VAL A 462 35.52 -4.53 10.78
N HIS A 463 35.56 -3.23 10.48
CA HIS A 463 35.02 -2.64 9.26
C HIS A 463 35.82 -3.13 8.04
N SER A 464 35.13 -3.53 6.98
CA SER A 464 35.65 -3.46 5.63
C SER A 464 34.61 -2.81 4.73
N ASP A 465 34.96 -1.64 4.23
CA ASP A 465 34.21 -0.80 3.31
C ASP A 465 33.81 -1.54 2.02
N SER A 466 32.56 -1.97 1.90
CA SER A 466 31.94 -2.34 0.61
C SER A 466 30.40 -2.34 0.61
N GLU A 467 29.74 -1.44 1.36
CA GLU A 467 28.28 -1.50 1.61
C GLU A 467 27.39 -0.65 0.68
N ALA A 468 27.89 -0.18 -0.46
CA ALA A 468 27.16 0.83 -1.24
C ALA A 468 26.12 0.30 -2.25
N ASN A 469 25.91 -1.01 -2.46
CA ASN A 469 25.07 -1.46 -3.60
C ASN A 469 24.27 -2.77 -3.40
N VAL A 470 24.13 -3.28 -2.18
CA VAL A 470 23.27 -4.45 -1.94
C VAL A 470 22.00 -3.95 -1.28
N THR A 471 20.85 -4.20 -1.90
CA THR A 471 19.58 -4.12 -1.18
C THR A 471 19.70 -5.00 0.04
N GLY A 472 19.75 -4.41 1.23
CA GLY A 472 19.69 -5.20 2.44
C GLY A 472 18.37 -5.93 2.45
N VAL A 473 18.45 -7.24 2.66
CA VAL A 473 17.28 -8.11 2.90
C VAL A 473 16.36 -7.46 3.92
N ASP A 474 16.94 -6.77 4.91
CA ASP A 474 16.23 -6.02 5.95
C ASP A 474 15.33 -4.91 5.41
N GLN A 475 15.77 -4.10 4.45
CA GLN A 475 14.95 -2.99 3.94
C GLN A 475 13.71 -3.50 3.19
N VAL A 476 13.88 -4.48 2.30
CA VAL A 476 12.74 -5.08 1.59
C VAL A 476 11.81 -5.75 2.57
N ALA A 477 12.37 -6.45 3.56
CA ALA A 477 11.57 -7.19 4.50
C ALA A 477 10.83 -6.28 5.50
N ILE A 478 11.34 -5.08 5.83
CA ILE A 478 10.57 -4.03 6.52
C ILE A 478 9.37 -3.60 5.69
N PHE A 479 9.56 -3.35 4.39
CA PHE A 479 8.45 -2.95 3.51
C PHE A 479 7.40 -4.05 3.34
N VAL A 480 7.82 -5.30 3.24
CA VAL A 480 6.91 -6.45 3.27
C VAL A 480 6.12 -6.49 4.59
N ASP A 481 6.78 -6.25 5.72
CA ASP A 481 6.10 -6.23 7.02
C ASP A 481 5.13 -5.04 7.19
N MET A 482 5.42 -3.90 6.55
CA MET A 482 4.51 -2.75 6.48
C MET A 482 3.29 -3.04 5.60
N PHE A 483 3.46 -3.83 4.53
CA PHE A 483 2.43 -4.14 3.55
C PHE A 483 2.17 -5.66 3.49
N TYR A 484 1.79 -6.22 4.63
CA TYR A 484 1.83 -7.66 4.86
C TYR A 484 0.58 -8.40 4.34
N LEU A 485 -0.49 -8.50 5.14
CA LEU A 485 -1.72 -9.21 4.78
C LEU A 485 -2.97 -8.35 5.11
N PRO A 486 -4.18 -8.73 4.61
CA PRO A 486 -5.38 -7.93 4.82
C PRO A 486 -5.80 -7.77 6.30
N PHE A 487 -5.41 -8.71 7.15
CA PHE A 487 -5.83 -8.80 8.55
C PHE A 487 -4.68 -8.68 9.53
N GLU A 488 -3.45 -8.42 9.09
CA GLU A 488 -2.30 -8.34 9.99
C GLU A 488 -1.13 -7.63 9.32
N HIS A 489 -0.33 -6.97 10.15
CA HIS A 489 0.96 -6.42 9.77
C HIS A 489 2.05 -7.44 10.08
N GLY A 490 3.16 -7.37 9.38
CA GLY A 490 4.33 -8.19 9.69
C GLY A 490 4.96 -7.77 11.00
N ARG A 491 5.86 -8.60 11.53
CA ARG A 491 6.45 -8.43 12.88
C ARG A 491 7.08 -7.05 13.08
N ARG A 492 7.87 -6.57 12.10
CA ARG A 492 8.50 -5.23 12.19
C ARG A 492 7.47 -4.10 12.07
N GLY A 493 6.41 -4.28 11.27
CA GLY A 493 5.31 -3.32 11.20
C GLY A 493 4.61 -3.17 12.57
N ILE A 494 4.29 -4.28 13.22
CA ILE A 494 3.71 -4.25 14.58
C ILE A 494 4.69 -3.59 15.57
N GLN A 495 5.98 -3.94 15.51
CA GLN A 495 7.01 -3.33 16.33
C GLN A 495 7.06 -1.81 16.13
N MET A 496 7.02 -1.31 14.89
CA MET A 496 7.01 0.14 14.61
C MET A 496 5.82 0.86 15.26
N LEU A 497 4.63 0.26 15.18
CA LEU A 497 3.42 0.82 15.80
C LEU A 497 3.55 0.86 17.32
N GLN A 498 4.05 -0.21 17.93
CA GLN A 498 4.24 -0.32 19.38
C GLN A 498 5.33 0.62 19.89
N GLU A 499 6.48 0.68 19.23
CA GLU A 499 7.58 1.58 19.57
C GLU A 499 7.14 3.05 19.49
N PHE A 500 6.46 3.44 18.41
CA PHE A 500 5.96 4.81 18.29
C PHE A 500 4.94 5.14 19.39
N SER A 501 3.99 4.25 19.67
CA SER A 501 3.01 4.45 20.76
C SER A 501 3.72 4.64 22.09
N TRP A 502 4.71 3.80 22.39
CA TRP A 502 5.47 3.89 23.64
C TRP A 502 6.27 5.18 23.73
N LEU A 503 6.99 5.56 22.68
CA LEU A 503 7.78 6.81 22.64
C LEU A 503 6.88 8.04 22.83
N HIS A 504 5.70 8.02 22.21
CA HIS A 504 4.72 9.08 22.29
C HIS A 504 4.06 9.17 23.68
N GLU A 505 3.61 8.04 24.24
CA GLU A 505 3.00 7.98 25.59
C GLU A 505 3.99 8.40 26.69
N ASN A 506 5.29 8.14 26.50
CA ASN A 506 6.34 8.39 27.49
C ASN A 506 7.20 9.63 27.20
N SER A 507 6.84 10.47 26.22
CA SER A 507 7.67 11.62 25.79
C SER A 507 7.90 12.66 26.89
N TYR A 508 7.03 12.73 27.91
CA TYR A 508 7.10 13.69 29.01
C TYR A 508 8.38 13.54 29.85
N VAL A 509 9.06 12.40 29.78
CA VAL A 509 10.33 12.13 30.47
C VAL A 509 11.49 12.95 29.87
N MET A 510 11.33 13.44 28.64
CA MET A 510 12.30 14.33 27.99
C MET A 510 12.16 15.80 28.44
N ARG A 511 11.20 16.09 29.32
CA ARG A 511 11.03 17.43 29.88
C ARG A 511 12.20 17.77 30.80
N ARG A 512 12.81 18.93 30.57
CA ARG A 512 13.83 19.49 31.47
C ARG A 512 13.18 19.86 32.82
N SER A 513 13.45 19.08 33.87
CA SER A 513 13.02 19.37 35.24
C SER A 513 14.01 20.31 35.94
N ASN A 514 13.50 21.37 36.57
CA ASN A 514 14.27 22.27 37.45
C ASN A 514 14.32 21.75 38.92
N GLY A 515 14.10 20.45 39.13
CA GLY A 515 14.01 19.84 40.46
C GLY A 515 15.35 19.90 41.20
N GLN A 516 15.33 20.27 42.47
CA GLN A 516 16.53 20.44 43.31
C GLN A 516 17.00 19.17 44.02
N ASP A 517 16.23 18.07 43.94
CA ASP A 517 16.54 16.82 44.65
C ASP A 517 17.39 15.86 43.78
N ILE A 518 18.45 15.31 44.37
CA ILE A 518 19.49 14.54 43.66
C ILE A 518 18.99 13.15 43.25
N ASP A 519 18.13 12.54 44.05
CA ASP A 519 17.61 11.20 43.79
C ASP A 519 16.58 11.22 42.62
N ASP A 520 15.71 12.23 42.60
CA ASP A 520 14.77 12.49 41.51
C ASP A 520 15.49 12.79 40.18
N GLN A 521 16.64 13.47 40.22
CA GLN A 521 17.46 13.73 39.03
C GLN A 521 18.05 12.45 38.43
N LYS A 522 18.54 11.52 39.27
CA LYS A 522 19.09 10.24 38.80
C LYS A 522 18.02 9.34 38.17
N VAL A 523 16.83 9.28 38.79
CA VAL A 523 15.70 8.54 38.24
C VAL A 523 15.25 9.16 36.91
N GLN A 524 15.17 10.49 36.82
CA GLN A 524 14.85 11.19 35.58
C GLN A 524 15.89 10.92 34.48
N GLU A 525 17.17 10.95 34.81
CA GLU A 525 18.27 10.68 33.87
C GLU A 525 18.17 9.25 33.31
N PHE A 526 18.01 8.25 34.18
CA PHE A 526 17.85 6.85 33.79
C PHE A 526 16.65 6.62 32.86
N VAL A 527 15.48 7.16 33.20
CA VAL A 527 14.27 7.01 32.38
C VAL A 527 14.40 7.77 31.05
N SER A 528 15.06 8.94 31.05
CA SER A 528 15.34 9.69 29.83
C SER A 528 16.31 8.98 28.90
N ASP A 529 17.28 8.25 29.45
CA ASP A 529 18.27 7.52 28.66
C ASP A 529 17.67 6.28 28.01
N GLU A 530 16.77 5.56 28.70
CA GLU A 530 16.01 4.48 28.09
C GLU A 530 15.10 4.99 26.95
N TRP A 531 14.46 6.16 27.15
CA TRP A 531 13.66 6.78 26.09
C TRP A 531 14.52 7.13 24.87
N LYS A 532 15.69 7.75 25.08
CA LYS A 532 16.63 8.09 23.99
C LYS A 532 17.13 6.84 23.27
N ARG A 533 17.49 5.77 23.99
CA ARG A 533 17.95 4.51 23.40
C ARG A 533 16.89 3.92 22.46
N ARG A 534 15.64 3.81 22.92
CA ARG A 534 14.52 3.32 22.08
C ARG A 534 14.22 4.26 20.91
N CYS A 535 14.35 5.57 21.12
CA CYS A 535 14.22 6.57 20.08
C CYS A 535 15.29 6.38 18.98
N GLU A 536 16.55 6.16 19.34
CA GLU A 536 17.64 5.90 18.39
C GLU A 536 17.38 4.63 17.56
N ASP A 537 16.98 3.54 18.22
CA ASP A 537 16.62 2.28 17.55
C ASP A 537 15.44 2.47 16.57
N PHE A 538 14.40 3.22 16.99
CA PHE A 538 13.25 3.51 16.15
C PHE A 538 13.60 4.41 14.95
N VAL A 539 14.42 5.45 15.15
CA VAL A 539 14.90 6.32 14.07
C VAL A 539 15.74 5.53 13.06
N LYS A 540 16.57 4.59 13.51
CA LYS A 540 17.32 3.70 12.60
C LYS A 540 16.39 2.93 11.67
N LEU A 541 15.30 2.39 12.21
CA LEU A 541 14.27 1.66 11.46
C LEU A 541 13.53 2.55 10.45
N LEU A 542 13.19 3.79 10.81
CA LEU A 542 12.59 4.77 9.88
C LEU A 542 13.54 5.14 8.74
N ARG A 543 14.84 5.26 9.04
CA ARG A 543 15.87 5.51 8.03
C ARG A 543 16.07 4.34 7.09
N ASP A 544 15.85 3.09 7.52
CA ASP A 544 15.83 1.93 6.63
C ASP A 544 14.71 2.01 5.58
N VAL A 545 13.52 2.51 5.96
CA VAL A 545 12.42 2.77 5.01
C VAL A 545 12.83 3.84 3.98
N THR A 546 13.54 4.89 4.42
CA THR A 546 14.04 5.93 3.51
C THR A 546 15.13 5.40 2.56
N ARG A 547 16.05 4.56 3.06
CA ARG A 547 17.04 3.87 2.22
C ARG A 547 16.39 2.96 1.19
N LEU A 548 15.32 2.25 1.56
CA LEU A 548 14.57 1.43 0.61
C LEU A 548 14.03 2.27 -0.55
N TYR A 549 13.45 3.43 -0.25
CA TYR A 549 12.95 4.35 -1.28
C TYR A 549 14.04 4.75 -2.27
N GLN A 550 15.21 5.16 -1.75
CA GLN A 550 16.36 5.54 -2.57
C GLN A 550 16.86 4.38 -3.43
N HIS A 551 16.84 3.16 -2.89
CA HIS A 551 17.23 1.99 -3.65
C HIS A 551 16.25 1.65 -4.76
N ILE A 552 14.94 1.62 -4.45
CA ILE A 552 13.90 1.27 -5.43
C ILE A 552 13.88 2.25 -6.60
N THR A 553 14.08 3.56 -6.37
CA THR A 553 14.14 4.55 -7.47
C THR A 553 15.32 4.32 -8.43
N GLN A 554 16.37 3.66 -7.97
CA GLN A 554 17.60 3.39 -8.71
C GLN A 554 17.64 2.00 -9.35
N LEU A 555 16.63 1.16 -9.13
CA LEU A 555 16.64 -0.21 -9.65
C LEU A 555 16.72 -0.25 -11.19
N PRO A 556 17.47 -1.21 -11.76
CA PRO A 556 17.54 -1.41 -13.20
C PRO A 556 16.20 -1.88 -13.77
N ASN A 557 15.45 -2.69 -13.00
CA ASN A 557 14.13 -3.17 -13.41
C ASN A 557 13.06 -2.08 -13.26
N ARG A 558 12.84 -1.30 -14.33
CA ARG A 558 11.89 -0.18 -14.34
C ARG A 558 10.43 -0.59 -14.16
N SER A 559 10.08 -1.83 -14.52
CA SER A 559 8.72 -2.37 -14.30
C SER A 559 8.38 -2.41 -12.81
N VAL A 560 9.30 -2.95 -12.01
CA VAL A 560 9.18 -3.00 -10.55
C VAL A 560 9.08 -1.60 -9.96
N VAL A 561 9.92 -0.67 -10.41
CA VAL A 561 9.88 0.72 -9.94
C VAL A 561 8.50 1.30 -10.19
N GLN A 562 8.02 1.29 -11.44
CA GLN A 562 6.74 1.89 -11.82
C GLN A 562 5.56 1.34 -11.01
N GLU A 563 5.54 0.04 -10.74
CA GLU A 563 4.42 -0.59 -10.06
C GLU A 563 4.45 -0.47 -8.53
N LEU A 564 5.64 -0.44 -7.91
CA LEU A 564 5.79 -0.32 -6.46
C LEU A 564 5.94 1.12 -5.96
N PHE A 565 6.29 2.06 -6.85
CA PHE A 565 6.74 3.40 -6.45
C PHE A 565 5.78 4.13 -5.53
N GLN A 566 4.48 4.11 -5.83
CA GLN A 566 3.46 4.79 -5.01
C GLN A 566 3.50 4.33 -3.55
N TYR A 567 3.55 3.02 -3.31
CA TYR A 567 3.54 2.44 -1.96
C TYR A 567 4.82 2.79 -1.19
N VAL A 568 5.96 2.76 -1.86
CA VAL A 568 7.27 3.09 -1.28
C VAL A 568 7.37 4.59 -1.00
N TYR A 569 6.84 5.44 -1.88
CA TYR A 569 6.76 6.89 -1.69
C TYR A 569 5.88 7.26 -0.50
N ASP A 570 4.75 6.59 -0.33
CA ASP A 570 3.87 6.82 0.82
C ASP A 570 4.48 6.33 2.13
N ALA A 571 5.13 5.16 2.12
CA ALA A 571 5.90 4.65 3.25
C ALA A 571 7.02 5.61 3.68
N GLN A 572 7.82 6.09 2.72
CA GLN A 572 8.91 7.02 3.00
C GLN A 572 8.41 8.37 3.53
N GLY A 573 7.33 8.91 2.94
CA GLY A 573 6.73 10.15 3.41
C GLY A 573 6.26 10.06 4.86
N MET A 574 5.63 8.94 5.24
CA MET A 574 5.21 8.70 6.63
C MET A 574 6.42 8.51 7.56
N ALA A 575 7.44 7.75 7.12
CA ALA A 575 8.65 7.55 7.92
C ALA A 575 9.37 8.87 8.22
N SER A 576 9.45 9.77 7.22
CA SER A 576 10.00 11.12 7.33
C SER A 576 9.26 11.98 8.35
N ILE A 577 7.92 11.95 8.36
CA ILE A 577 7.10 12.69 9.34
C ILE A 577 7.31 12.11 10.75
N LEU A 578 7.32 10.79 10.89
CA LEU A 578 7.54 10.14 12.19
C LEU A 578 8.92 10.45 12.76
N GLU A 579 9.97 10.42 11.93
CA GLU A 579 11.33 10.77 12.35
C GLU A 579 11.36 12.22 12.85
N ALA A 580 10.76 13.15 12.10
CA ALA A 580 10.68 14.55 12.50
C ALA A 580 9.99 14.74 13.85
N LEU A 581 8.88 14.03 14.09
CA LEU A 581 8.10 14.11 15.32
C LEU A 581 8.84 13.50 16.51
N VAL A 582 9.48 12.34 16.33
CA VAL A 582 10.21 11.68 17.42
C VAL A 582 11.44 12.48 17.82
N LEU A 583 12.19 13.04 16.86
CA LEU A 583 13.31 13.94 17.16
C LEU A 583 12.83 15.23 17.86
N TRP A 584 11.68 15.76 17.44
CA TRP A 584 11.07 16.90 18.12
C TRP A 584 10.67 16.59 19.58
N MET A 585 10.15 15.39 19.84
CA MET A 585 9.87 14.91 21.20
C MET A 585 11.15 14.73 22.01
N ALA A 586 12.23 14.24 21.39
CA ALA A 586 13.54 14.08 22.02
C ALA A 586 14.12 15.40 22.55
N ASP A 587 13.83 16.52 21.87
CA ASP A 587 14.20 17.86 22.33
C ASP A 587 13.33 18.38 23.51
N GLY A 588 12.39 17.57 24.00
CA GLY A 588 11.52 17.88 25.14
C GLY A 588 10.41 18.86 24.79
N HIS A 589 9.98 18.91 23.52
CA HIS A 589 8.99 19.86 23.03
C HIS A 589 7.53 19.42 23.17
N LEU A 590 7.26 18.12 23.38
CA LEU A 590 5.89 17.65 23.65
C LEU A 590 5.55 17.83 25.14
N ASN A 591 4.62 18.75 25.42
CA ASN A 591 4.29 19.21 26.77
C ASN A 591 2.98 18.66 27.34
N VAL A 592 2.24 17.86 26.56
CA VAL A 592 0.93 17.32 26.94
C VAL A 592 0.97 15.81 26.77
N ALA A 593 0.57 15.07 27.81
CA ALA A 593 0.41 13.62 27.70
C ALA A 593 -0.71 13.33 26.69
N PRO A 594 -0.45 12.51 25.66
CA PRO A 594 -1.48 12.17 24.69
C PRO A 594 -2.62 11.39 25.35
N ILE A 595 -3.81 11.50 24.76
CA ILE A 595 -4.97 10.73 25.19
C ILE A 595 -4.76 9.29 24.71
N ASP A 596 -5.02 8.31 25.58
CA ASP A 596 -5.01 6.89 25.21
C ASP A 596 -5.93 6.68 24.00
N CYS A 597 -5.36 6.18 22.91
CA CYS A 597 -6.11 5.76 21.73
C CYS A 597 -6.29 4.24 21.78
N ASP A 598 -7.53 3.77 21.65
CA ASP A 598 -7.81 2.36 21.42
C ASP A 598 -7.12 1.89 20.13
N CYS A 599 -6.13 1.00 20.26
CA CYS A 599 -5.37 0.49 19.13
C CYS A 599 -5.82 -0.95 18.81
N PHE A 600 -6.01 -1.26 17.53
CA PHE A 600 -6.53 -2.56 17.12
C PHE A 600 -5.61 -3.74 17.51
N TRP A 601 -4.29 -3.53 17.60
CA TRP A 601 -3.35 -4.57 18.08
C TRP A 601 -3.46 -4.87 19.59
N ARG A 602 -4.26 -4.10 20.34
CA ARG A 602 -4.58 -4.39 21.75
C ARG A 602 -5.93 -5.11 21.92
N VAL A 603 -6.86 -4.93 20.99
CA VAL A 603 -8.27 -5.39 21.10
C VAL A 603 -8.55 -6.62 20.23
N GLY A 604 -7.65 -6.95 19.30
CA GLY A 604 -7.83 -8.02 18.32
C GLY A 604 -8.66 -7.54 17.12
N ILE A 605 -8.49 -8.21 15.98
CA ILE A 605 -9.15 -7.82 14.72
C ILE A 605 -10.47 -8.59 14.60
N PRO A 606 -11.62 -7.90 14.48
CA PRO A 606 -12.89 -8.57 14.31
C PRO A 606 -12.89 -9.36 13.00
N ASP A 607 -13.57 -10.51 12.99
CA ASP A 607 -13.79 -11.28 11.77
C ASP A 607 -14.86 -10.57 10.92
N VAL A 608 -14.41 -9.66 10.05
CA VAL A 608 -15.21 -8.84 9.12
C VAL A 608 -14.45 -8.68 7.80
N GLU A 609 -15.12 -8.19 6.75
CA GLU A 609 -14.44 -7.97 5.47
C GLU A 609 -13.38 -6.84 5.59
N PRO A 610 -12.20 -6.96 4.94
CA PRO A 610 -11.09 -6.03 5.14
C PRO A 610 -11.40 -4.56 4.86
N TRP A 611 -12.27 -4.25 3.88
CA TRP A 611 -12.67 -2.88 3.56
C TRP A 611 -13.59 -2.25 4.62
N THR A 612 -14.18 -3.06 5.51
CA THR A 612 -14.94 -2.53 6.66
C THR A 612 -14.02 -2.06 7.77
N LEU A 613 -12.77 -2.53 7.78
CA LEU A 613 -11.71 -2.01 8.61
C LEU A 613 -11.16 -0.77 7.90
N SER A 614 -11.37 0.43 8.44
CA SER A 614 -10.51 1.55 8.07
C SER A 614 -9.10 1.17 8.50
N GLY A 615 -8.21 0.71 7.62
CA GLY A 615 -7.01 -0.01 8.08
C GLY A 615 -5.92 -0.17 7.04
N GLY A 616 -4.78 -0.71 7.48
CA GLY A 616 -3.53 -0.76 6.75
C GLY A 616 -2.45 0.03 7.50
N PHE A 617 -1.19 -0.39 7.40
CA PHE A 617 -0.12 0.13 8.27
C PHE A 617 -0.03 1.66 8.28
N LEU A 618 -0.09 2.29 7.11
CA LEU A 618 -0.05 3.75 7.00
C LEU A 618 -1.29 4.42 7.60
N ALA A 619 -2.48 3.86 7.39
CA ALA A 619 -3.72 4.39 7.97
C ALA A 619 -3.72 4.24 9.51
N ASP A 620 -3.18 3.13 10.01
CA ASP A 620 -3.06 2.87 11.44
C ASP A 620 -2.04 3.79 12.10
N LEU A 621 -0.91 4.06 11.45
CA LEU A 621 0.02 5.12 11.86
C LEU A 621 -0.64 6.51 11.85
N GLN A 622 -1.44 6.83 10.83
CA GLN A 622 -2.16 8.11 10.78
C GLN A 622 -3.10 8.28 11.98
N LYS A 623 -3.81 7.23 12.41
CA LYS A 623 -4.66 7.29 13.60
C LYS A 623 -3.86 7.56 14.89
N LEU A 624 -2.61 7.11 14.96
CA LEU A 624 -1.72 7.46 16.08
C LEU A 624 -1.28 8.92 16.04
N LEU A 625 -1.16 9.51 14.84
CA LEU A 625 -0.74 10.90 14.64
C LEU A 625 -1.87 11.91 14.84
N TYR A 626 -3.13 11.55 14.54
CA TYR A 626 -4.25 12.50 14.51
C TYR A 626 -5.37 12.12 15.46
N SER A 627 -5.68 13.01 16.40
CA SER A 627 -6.83 12.87 17.29
C SER A 627 -8.16 13.24 16.63
N SER A 628 -8.15 13.85 15.43
CA SER A 628 -9.37 14.26 14.71
C SER A 628 -9.41 13.72 13.28
N ALA A 629 -10.57 13.23 12.86
CA ALA A 629 -10.79 12.69 11.52
C ALA A 629 -10.55 13.74 10.41
N ASN A 630 -10.87 15.01 10.67
CA ASN A 630 -10.72 16.11 9.70
C ASN A 630 -9.26 16.40 9.30
N LEU A 631 -8.28 16.03 10.16
CA LEU A 631 -6.85 16.17 9.85
C LEU A 631 -6.36 15.02 8.94
N ALA A 632 -6.97 13.85 9.02
CA ALA A 632 -6.65 12.73 8.14
C ALA A 632 -7.05 13.05 6.68
N ASP A 633 -8.13 13.80 6.48
CA ASP A 633 -8.59 14.24 5.15
C ASP A 633 -7.56 15.14 4.42
N LEU A 634 -6.70 15.85 5.15
CA LEU A 634 -5.60 16.64 4.56
C LEU A 634 -4.54 15.77 3.89
N PHE A 635 -4.37 14.51 4.32
CA PHE A 635 -3.46 13.56 3.68
C PHE A 635 -4.06 12.93 2.43
N LEU A 636 -5.38 12.90 2.30
CA LEU A 636 -6.05 12.49 1.07
C LEU A 636 -5.75 13.46 -0.09
N LEU A 637 -5.46 14.74 0.19
CA LEU A 637 -5.03 15.70 -0.84
C LEU A 637 -3.68 15.33 -1.49
N LYS A 638 -2.86 14.48 -0.85
CA LYS A 638 -1.56 14.01 -1.38
C LYS A 638 -1.72 13.24 -2.70
N THR A 639 -2.88 12.63 -2.95
CA THR A 639 -3.16 11.92 -4.21
C THR A 639 -3.21 12.83 -5.45
N VAL A 640 -3.22 14.16 -5.25
CA VAL A 640 -3.26 15.15 -6.35
C VAL A 640 -1.86 15.69 -6.67
N LEU A 641 -0.84 15.41 -5.84
CA LEU A 641 0.52 15.88 -6.07
C LEU A 641 1.30 14.94 -6.99
N PRO A 642 2.12 15.47 -7.92
CA PRO A 642 2.92 14.64 -8.80
C PRO A 642 3.97 13.86 -8.02
N LEU A 643 4.10 12.58 -8.36
CA LEU A 643 5.12 11.70 -7.85
C LEU A 643 6.51 12.19 -8.29
N SER A 644 7.43 12.33 -7.32
CA SER A 644 8.80 12.78 -7.53
C SER A 644 9.79 11.69 -7.14
N LEU A 645 10.81 11.47 -7.96
CA LEU A 645 11.92 10.54 -7.68
C LEU A 645 12.95 11.11 -6.69
N ASN A 646 12.90 12.41 -6.39
CA ASN A 646 13.77 13.01 -5.39
C ASN A 646 13.31 12.61 -3.99
N CYS A 647 14.27 12.29 -3.14
CA CYS A 647 14.00 11.90 -1.76
C CYS A 647 13.95 13.14 -0.87
N TYR A 648 12.80 13.41 -0.27
CA TYR A 648 12.63 14.52 0.66
C TYR A 648 12.38 14.02 2.08
N THR A 649 13.09 14.59 3.05
CA THR A 649 12.88 14.31 4.48
C THR A 649 12.51 15.57 5.26
N VAL A 650 11.80 15.40 6.37
CA VAL A 650 11.47 16.48 7.31
C VAL A 650 12.24 16.26 8.60
N ARG A 651 12.73 17.34 9.22
CA ARG A 651 13.33 17.29 10.55
C ARG A 651 13.09 18.57 11.34
N PRO A 652 13.27 18.56 12.68
CA PRO A 652 13.28 19.78 13.47
C PRO A 652 14.32 20.79 12.96
N TYR A 653 13.98 22.07 13.07
CA TYR A 653 14.88 23.18 12.74
C TYR A 653 16.08 23.22 13.68
N ALA A 654 17.29 23.34 13.10
CA ALA A 654 18.52 23.63 13.82
C ALA A 654 18.95 25.08 13.55
N ASP A 655 19.60 25.73 14.52
CA ASP A 655 19.99 27.15 14.36
C ASP A 655 20.97 27.37 13.19
N GLU A 656 21.73 26.34 12.79
CA GLU A 656 22.60 26.32 11.61
C GLU A 656 21.85 26.49 10.29
N ASP A 657 20.58 26.06 10.22
CA ASP A 657 19.74 26.15 9.01
C ASP A 657 19.47 27.59 8.59
N MET A 658 19.60 28.55 9.51
CA MET A 658 19.49 29.98 9.21
C MET A 658 20.42 30.39 8.05
N ASN A 659 21.62 29.80 7.98
CA ASN A 659 22.59 30.11 6.93
C ASN A 659 22.17 29.53 5.56
N ASN A 660 21.51 28.36 5.56
CA ASN A 660 21.07 27.68 4.35
C ASN A 660 19.88 28.40 3.68
N PHE A 661 18.94 28.92 4.47
CA PHE A 661 17.80 29.69 3.94
C PHE A 661 18.21 31.00 3.27
N ARG A 662 19.24 31.66 3.81
CA ARG A 662 19.80 32.87 3.19
C ARG A 662 20.28 32.59 1.77
N TYR A 663 20.83 31.40 1.52
CA TYR A 663 21.27 31.00 0.18
C TYR A 663 20.11 30.69 -0.78
N MET A 664 19.05 30.03 -0.32
CA MET A 664 17.89 29.70 -1.18
C MET A 664 17.20 30.95 -1.74
N TRP A 665 16.99 31.98 -0.91
CA TRP A 665 16.30 33.21 -1.32
C TRP A 665 17.13 34.04 -2.32
N LYS A 666 18.46 33.90 -2.33
CA LYS A 666 19.34 34.53 -3.33
C LYS A 666 19.06 34.03 -4.73
N ILE A 667 18.81 32.72 -4.91
CA ILE A 667 18.60 32.10 -6.23
C ILE A 667 17.29 32.57 -6.88
N GLU A 668 16.20 32.73 -6.12
CA GLU A 668 14.93 33.24 -6.66
C GLU A 668 15.02 34.73 -7.10
N ASN A 669 15.94 35.51 -6.53
CA ASN A 669 16.10 36.93 -6.84
C ASN A 669 17.22 37.25 -7.85
N GLU A 670 17.88 36.26 -8.46
CA GLU A 670 18.92 36.52 -9.49
C GLU A 670 18.38 37.22 -10.75
N TYR A 671 17.06 37.26 -10.96
CA TYR A 671 16.41 38.05 -12.03
C TYR A 671 16.17 39.54 -11.64
N ALA A 672 16.49 39.95 -10.42
CA ALA A 672 16.34 41.32 -9.94
C ALA A 672 17.71 42.01 -9.76
N SER A 673 18.50 42.12 -10.83
CA SER A 673 19.73 42.91 -10.79
C SER A 673 19.42 44.40 -10.63
N ASN A 674 19.69 44.96 -9.44
CA ASN A 674 20.80 45.88 -9.24
C ASN A 674 20.87 46.46 -7.81
N VAL A 675 22.11 46.71 -7.39
CA VAL A 675 22.61 47.57 -6.30
C VAL A 675 22.99 46.88 -4.97
N GLY A 676 24.30 46.59 -4.86
CA GLY A 676 25.14 46.82 -3.66
C GLY A 676 24.88 45.98 -2.40
N ILE A 677 25.68 46.25 -1.36
CA ILE A 677 25.77 45.60 -0.03
C ILE A 677 24.41 45.31 0.65
N LEU A 678 23.31 45.93 0.18
CA LEU A 678 21.93 45.59 0.53
C LEU A 678 21.55 44.12 0.28
N GLU A 679 22.21 43.41 -0.63
CA GLU A 679 21.84 42.04 -0.99
C GLU A 679 22.03 41.05 0.16
N GLU A 680 23.12 41.16 0.93
CA GLU A 680 23.33 40.33 2.14
C GLU A 680 22.35 40.69 3.27
N ILE A 681 21.92 41.95 3.35
CA ILE A 681 20.98 42.43 4.39
C ILE A 681 19.53 42.03 4.05
N LYS A 682 19.18 41.91 2.75
CA LYS A 682 17.83 41.52 2.29
C LYS A 682 17.44 40.12 2.77
N ASP A 683 18.36 39.16 2.69
CA ASP A 683 18.10 37.76 3.08
C ASP A 683 17.90 37.63 4.59
N GLU A 684 18.76 38.29 5.37
CA GLU A 684 18.60 38.35 6.82
C GLU A 684 17.25 38.97 7.19
N ARG A 685 16.84 40.01 6.46
CA ARG A 685 15.60 40.73 6.71
C ARG A 685 14.36 39.90 6.39
N PHE A 686 14.38 39.10 5.33
CA PHE A 686 13.28 38.18 5.03
C PHE A 686 13.11 37.19 6.18
N PHE A 687 14.19 36.53 6.59
CA PHE A 687 14.17 35.58 7.71
C PHE A 687 13.69 36.25 8.99
N ASP A 688 14.28 37.39 9.36
CA ASP A 688 13.94 38.11 10.59
C ASP A 688 12.49 38.60 10.58
N LYS A 689 11.91 38.92 9.41
CA LYS A 689 10.53 39.40 9.31
C LYS A 689 9.49 38.29 9.41
N TYR A 690 9.74 37.14 8.78
CA TYR A 690 8.72 36.10 8.62
C TYR A 690 8.95 34.86 9.52
N ILE A 691 10.20 34.54 9.84
CA ILE A 691 10.59 33.26 10.44
C ILE A 691 11.23 33.43 11.82
N GLY A 692 12.14 34.41 11.99
CA GLY A 692 12.99 34.51 13.19
C GLY A 692 12.21 34.72 14.50
N ALA A 693 11.00 35.28 14.43
CA ALA A 693 10.11 35.36 15.58
C ALA A 693 9.69 33.97 16.07
N TYR A 694 9.36 33.06 15.15
CA TYR A 694 8.94 31.70 15.48
C TYR A 694 10.08 30.89 16.07
N THR A 695 11.27 30.95 15.47
CA THR A 695 12.44 30.18 15.94
C THR A 695 12.90 30.58 17.35
N GLY A 696 12.65 31.83 17.74
CA GLY A 696 13.01 32.37 19.05
C GLY A 696 11.90 32.33 20.12
N PHE A 697 10.62 32.40 19.74
CA PHE A 697 9.53 32.61 20.69
C PHE A 697 8.38 31.60 20.63
N ALA A 698 8.30 30.74 19.61
CA ALA A 698 7.33 29.65 19.61
C ALA A 698 7.66 28.69 20.77
N THR A 699 6.68 28.43 21.64
CA THR A 699 6.83 27.50 22.77
C THR A 699 5.65 26.53 22.77
N PRO A 700 5.87 25.22 22.59
CA PRO A 700 7.14 24.58 22.21
C PRO A 700 7.67 25.05 20.84
N ARG A 701 8.94 24.76 20.53
CA ARG A 701 9.54 25.15 19.24
C ARG A 701 8.93 24.32 18.12
N THR A 702 7.95 24.87 17.40
CA THR A 702 7.22 24.19 16.31
C THR A 702 7.72 24.67 14.96
N CYS A 703 9.02 24.49 14.72
CA CYS A 703 9.71 24.85 13.49
C CYS A 703 10.35 23.60 12.87
N PHE A 704 9.98 23.29 11.64
CA PHE A 704 10.47 22.14 10.88
C PHE A 704 11.02 22.59 9.54
N VAL A 705 11.99 21.84 9.03
CA VAL A 705 12.57 22.06 7.71
C VAL A 705 12.38 20.83 6.83
N ALA A 706 12.11 21.04 5.55
CA ALA A 706 12.14 20.00 4.54
C ALA A 706 13.50 20.04 3.83
N VAL A 707 14.11 18.87 3.67
CA VAL A 707 15.45 18.69 3.14
C VAL A 707 15.38 17.77 1.93
N GLU A 708 15.96 18.20 0.82
CA GLU A 708 16.24 17.35 -0.31
C GLU A 708 17.49 16.52 -0.01
N ASN A 709 17.40 15.20 -0.17
CA ASN A 709 18.51 14.29 -0.02
C ASN A 709 19.02 13.82 -1.38
N ASP A 710 20.31 13.54 -1.45
CA ASP A 710 20.89 12.88 -2.61
C ASP A 710 20.50 11.40 -2.70
N ALA A 711 20.98 10.74 -3.75
CA ALA A 711 20.73 9.33 -4.03
C ALA A 711 21.27 8.36 -2.95
N ILE A 712 22.21 8.82 -2.12
CA ILE A 712 22.88 8.05 -1.06
C ILE A 712 22.28 8.41 0.32
N GLY A 713 21.35 9.35 0.37
CA GLY A 713 20.66 9.79 1.58
C GLY A 713 21.38 10.87 2.38
N SER A 714 22.40 11.51 1.80
CA SER A 714 23.02 12.67 2.41
C SER A 714 22.17 13.93 2.17
N PRO A 715 22.01 14.80 3.18
CA PRO A 715 21.24 16.04 3.03
C PRO A 715 21.96 16.95 2.03
N ARG A 716 21.27 17.26 0.93
CA ARG A 716 21.81 18.12 -0.14
C ARG A 716 21.54 19.59 0.15
N GLN A 717 20.26 19.92 0.39
CA GLN A 717 19.84 21.29 0.65
C GLN A 717 18.52 21.34 1.40
N VAL A 718 18.35 22.37 2.22
CA VAL A 718 17.04 22.72 2.76
C VAL A 718 16.22 23.33 1.62
N ILE A 719 14.95 22.97 1.51
CA ILE A 719 14.06 23.41 0.42
C ILE A 719 12.79 24.11 0.92
N ALA A 720 12.43 23.95 2.20
CA ALA A 720 11.28 24.62 2.79
C ALA A 720 11.37 24.69 4.31
N MET A 721 10.69 25.65 4.91
CA MET A 721 10.47 25.75 6.36
C MET A 721 8.99 25.88 6.67
N ILE A 722 8.54 25.20 7.73
CA ILE A 722 7.21 25.38 8.28
C ILE A 722 7.36 25.79 9.74
N CYS A 723 6.66 26.86 10.12
CA CYS A 723 6.65 27.39 11.47
C CYS A 723 5.21 27.57 11.94
N ALA A 724 4.95 27.20 13.19
CA ALA A 724 3.69 27.46 13.86
C ALA A 724 3.95 28.04 15.26
N ALA A 725 2.91 28.58 15.89
CA ALA A 725 2.89 28.90 17.31
C ALA A 725 1.55 28.42 17.89
N LEU A 726 1.60 27.64 18.98
CA LEU A 726 0.41 27.01 19.56
C LEU A 726 -0.52 28.04 20.23
N ASP A 727 0.06 29.03 20.91
CA ASP A 727 -0.66 30.16 21.51
C ASP A 727 -0.34 31.45 20.76
N ALA A 728 -1.23 31.84 19.85
CA ALA A 728 -1.10 33.03 19.05
C ALA A 728 -1.00 34.33 19.88
N LYS A 729 -1.69 34.39 21.03
CA LYS A 729 -1.74 35.60 21.87
C LYS A 729 -0.43 35.77 22.63
N HIS A 730 0.01 34.72 23.33
CA HIS A 730 1.29 34.71 24.05
C HIS A 730 2.47 34.95 23.12
N PHE A 731 2.44 34.34 21.94
CA PHE A 731 3.44 34.57 20.90
C PHE A 731 3.47 36.03 20.45
N ALA A 732 2.31 36.61 20.12
CA ALA A 732 2.23 38.01 19.69
C ALA A 732 2.72 39.00 20.76
N GLU A 733 2.44 38.74 22.05
CA GLU A 733 2.92 39.55 23.17
C GLU A 733 4.45 39.51 23.30
N LYS A 734 5.05 38.32 23.22
CA LYS A 734 6.52 38.14 23.22
C LYS A 734 7.18 38.82 22.02
N VAL A 735 6.60 38.67 20.83
CA VAL A 735 7.13 39.29 19.60
C VAL A 735 7.11 40.82 19.72
N ARG A 736 6.02 41.41 20.21
CA ARG A 736 5.91 42.88 20.39
C ARG A 736 6.86 43.42 21.46
N SER A 737 6.96 42.73 22.60
CA SER A 737 7.74 43.23 23.75
C SER A 737 9.24 42.97 23.65
N GLN A 738 9.67 41.91 22.97
CA GLN A 738 11.07 41.46 22.96
C GLN A 738 11.68 41.40 21.56
N TYR A 739 10.99 40.81 20.59
CA TYR A 739 11.55 40.58 19.25
C TYR A 739 11.66 41.87 18.42
N ILE A 740 10.57 42.64 18.32
CA ILE A 740 10.55 43.89 17.53
C ILE A 740 11.62 44.88 18.02
N PRO A 741 11.78 45.16 19.34
CA PRO A 741 12.84 46.04 19.83
C PRO A 741 14.25 45.53 19.49
N LYS A 742 14.48 44.21 19.58
CA LYS A 742 15.75 43.58 19.21
C LYS A 742 16.05 43.77 17.72
N MET A 743 15.07 43.54 16.84
CA MET A 743 15.22 43.74 15.40
C MET A 743 15.46 45.21 15.04
N HIS A 744 14.72 46.13 15.66
CA HIS A 744 14.93 47.57 15.46
C HIS A 744 16.37 47.99 15.83
N SER A 745 16.91 47.43 16.91
CA SER A 745 18.30 47.70 17.33
C SER A 745 19.31 47.11 16.34
N LYS A 746 19.12 45.87 15.89
CA LYS A 746 19.96 45.20 14.88
C LYS A 746 20.03 46.00 13.58
N TYR A 747 18.88 46.41 13.04
CA TYR A 747 18.79 47.08 11.75
C TYR A 747 19.18 48.55 11.77
N LYS A 748 19.06 49.21 12.92
CA LYS A 748 19.61 50.56 13.11
C LYS A 748 21.13 50.59 12.96
N VAL A 749 21.83 49.57 13.45
CA VAL A 749 23.30 49.45 13.30
C VAL A 749 23.72 49.32 11.83
N TYR A 750 22.98 48.56 11.02
CA TYR A 750 23.23 48.47 9.57
C TYR A 750 23.01 49.81 8.86
N ALA A 751 21.92 50.51 9.18
CA ALA A 751 21.64 51.83 8.62
C ALA A 751 22.73 52.87 8.98
N GLU A 752 23.29 52.80 10.19
CA GLU A 752 24.40 53.65 10.62
C GLU A 752 25.72 53.29 9.92
N ALA A 753 25.97 52.02 9.60
CA ALA A 753 27.15 51.56 8.86
C ALA A 753 27.15 51.98 7.37
N GLU A 754 25.98 52.06 6.73
CA GLU A 754 25.85 52.51 5.33
C GLU A 754 25.99 54.04 5.16
N LYS A 755 25.64 54.84 6.18
CA LYS A 755 25.83 56.30 6.19
C LYS A 755 27.29 56.74 5.96
N GLY A 756 28.26 55.84 6.18
CA GLY A 756 29.68 56.08 5.89
C GLY A 756 30.08 56.04 4.41
N HIS A 757 29.23 55.53 3.50
CA HIS A 757 29.60 55.26 2.10
C HIS A 757 28.80 56.05 1.03
N SER A 758 27.64 56.64 1.34
CA SER A 758 26.89 57.52 0.43
C SER A 758 25.73 58.21 1.15
N VAL A 759 25.66 59.55 1.10
CA VAL A 759 24.71 60.37 1.89
C VAL A 759 23.32 60.46 1.22
N SER A 760 23.18 60.20 -0.08
CA SER A 760 21.93 60.47 -0.81
C SER A 760 20.93 59.31 -0.87
N HIS A 761 21.33 58.10 -0.45
CA HIS A 761 20.47 56.91 -0.46
C HIS A 761 19.93 56.55 0.95
N SER A 762 20.34 57.30 1.99
CA SER A 762 20.21 56.90 3.38
C SER A 762 18.79 56.96 3.97
N GLU A 763 17.92 57.88 3.54
CA GLU A 763 16.61 58.08 4.21
C GLU A 763 15.52 57.10 3.71
N GLU A 764 15.55 56.75 2.44
CA GLU A 764 14.62 55.76 1.86
C GLU A 764 15.03 54.33 2.25
N ILE A 765 16.33 54.09 2.37
CA ILE A 765 16.89 52.85 2.93
C ILE A 765 16.60 52.76 4.44
N GLU A 766 16.74 53.82 5.24
CA GLU A 766 16.33 53.81 6.66
C GLU A 766 14.84 53.46 6.82
N ARG A 767 13.95 54.05 6.00
CA ARG A 767 12.52 53.72 6.01
C ARG A 767 12.23 52.29 5.57
N GLN A 768 12.95 51.78 4.58
CA GLN A 768 12.80 50.39 4.17
C GLN A 768 13.34 49.45 5.25
N ILE A 769 14.56 49.65 5.74
CA ILE A 769 15.24 48.80 6.74
C ILE A 769 14.50 48.74 8.08
N LEU A 770 13.92 49.85 8.57
CA LEU A 770 13.28 49.92 9.89
C LEU A 770 11.84 49.39 9.93
N VAL A 771 11.22 49.05 8.80
CA VAL A 771 9.89 48.43 8.76
C VAL A 771 10.03 46.92 8.92
N VAL A 772 10.21 46.48 10.17
CA VAL A 772 9.88 45.13 10.64
C VAL A 772 8.50 45.22 11.30
N SER A 773 7.48 45.50 10.48
CA SER A 773 6.10 45.46 10.97
C SER A 773 5.57 44.03 10.89
N LEU A 774 4.83 43.62 11.93
CA LEU A 774 4.09 42.35 11.95
C LEU A 774 3.30 42.19 10.64
N PRO A 775 3.28 40.97 10.04
CA PRO A 775 2.44 40.71 8.87
C PRO A 775 0.99 41.13 9.15
N SER A 776 0.28 41.60 8.13
CA SER A 776 -1.07 42.19 8.25
C SER A 776 -2.05 41.31 9.04
N CYS A 777 -1.89 39.99 8.96
CA CYS A 777 -2.69 38.99 9.68
C CYS A 777 -2.55 39.04 11.22
N TRP A 778 -1.52 39.69 11.77
CA TRP A 778 -1.28 39.81 13.22
C TRP A 778 -1.63 41.20 13.79
N LYS A 779 -2.18 42.08 12.94
CA LYS A 779 -2.65 43.42 13.32
C LYS A 779 -4.11 43.44 13.76
N ILE A 780 -4.82 42.32 13.68
CA ILE A 780 -6.20 42.21 14.19
C ILE A 780 -6.09 41.77 15.65
N GLY A 781 -6.31 42.73 16.53
CA GLY A 781 -6.54 42.54 17.96
C GLY A 781 -7.87 43.18 18.32
#